data_AF-A0A538R1W0-F1
#
_entry.id   AF-A0A538R1W0-F1
#
_cell.length_a   1.000
_cell.length_b   1.000
_cell.length_c   1.000
_cell.angle_alpha   90.00
_cell.angle_beta   90.00
_cell.angle_gamma   90.00
#
_symmetry.space_group_name_H-M   'P 1'
#
loop_
_entity.id
_entity.type
_entity.pdbx_description
1 polymer ?
#
loop_
_entity_poly.entity_id
_entity_poly.type
_entity_poly.pdbx_seq_one_letter_code
_entity_poly.pdbx_strand_id
1 'polypeptide(L)'
;MADEVVQLRVVRHSGLAISRPVGPRIGERRLPAARHVRRHLRLDLVAALGPERVLDELRRPVGERGDAGEHRAAQADRDPGIAFHADRAVAADLLESIGRHHPAVGDRRRAGERDRHRRDPGDEQQRGQRPHAAEHSGSALHTAVPRDPDRPRKLRKARFATDADIEIKGAYIPGDAPAAPASPPGEFPFTRGVQETMYRGQLWTMRQYAGFGTAAESNRRYKYLLAQGGKGLSVAFDLPTQMGRDSDHPMARGEVGRVGVAIDSLEDMRVLFDGIPLAEVSTSMTINATAATLLALYQAVAEEQGASARDLRGTIQNDILKEYIARGTYIYPPAGSMRLITALFTYGSREVPQWNTVSISGYHIREAGSDAVQEIAFTLADGIAYVEAALAAGLDVDDFAPRLSFFFNVHNNFIEEVAKFRAARALWARIMRDRFGARNPKSQTLRFHSQTSGVTLQAQQPLVNVIRVTLQALAAVLGGTQSLHTNSYDEALGLPTEQAAQIALRTQQVIGHESGVADFIDPLGGAWAVEALTAEIERRVAEYLARIDELGGMVRAIEVGFPQREIERRAYEHQRAVEARERIVVGVNQFALADEPAIPIATVDPALEADQVRRVQAMRARRSAAEHARALTALDDAAAGTANLVPPILGAVKALATVGEIADVMRVRFGEYHPTR
;
A
#
# COMPACT_ATOMS: atom_id res chain seq x y z
N MET A 1 11.65 42.50 -44.81
CA MET A 1 11.08 43.85 -44.70
C MET A 1 10.17 43.81 -43.49
N ALA A 2 10.36 44.67 -42.49
CA ALA A 2 9.74 44.59 -41.16
C ALA A 2 10.11 43.27 -40.41
N ASP A 3 10.57 43.24 -39.16
CA ASP A 3 10.21 44.02 -37.95
C ASP A 3 8.80 43.66 -37.45
N GLU A 4 8.56 43.47 -36.14
CA GLU A 4 9.23 44.08 -34.99
C GLU A 4 9.41 43.10 -33.79
N VAL A 5 10.22 43.47 -32.79
CA VAL A 5 10.52 42.67 -31.59
C VAL A 5 10.21 43.46 -30.32
N VAL A 6 9.55 42.84 -29.33
CA VAL A 6 9.33 43.44 -28.00
C VAL A 6 9.87 42.53 -26.89
N GLN A 7 10.90 43.01 -26.18
CA GLN A 7 11.30 42.50 -24.87
C GLN A 7 10.55 43.26 -23.76
N LEU A 8 10.25 42.60 -22.64
CA LEU A 8 9.85 43.27 -21.40
C LEU A 8 10.91 43.06 -20.31
N ARG A 9 11.39 44.17 -19.74
CA ARG A 9 12.42 44.19 -18.70
C ARG A 9 11.82 43.99 -17.31
N VAL A 10 12.53 43.24 -16.46
CA VAL A 10 12.31 43.22 -15.01
C VAL A 10 12.73 44.56 -14.41
N VAL A 11 11.88 45.15 -13.57
CA VAL A 11 12.23 46.31 -12.73
C VAL A 11 12.11 45.90 -11.25
N ARG A 12 13.20 46.04 -10.49
CA ARG A 12 13.15 46.01 -9.02
C ARG A 12 12.89 47.41 -8.49
N HIS A 13 12.11 47.52 -7.42
CA HIS A 13 12.03 48.70 -6.54
C HIS A 13 11.96 48.24 -5.08
N SER A 14 12.26 49.15 -4.15
CA SER A 14 12.79 48.79 -2.83
C SER A 14 12.21 49.60 -1.67
N GLY A 15 11.57 48.90 -0.73
CA GLY A 15 11.49 49.23 0.70
C GLY A 15 10.69 50.46 1.16
N LEU A 16 10.00 50.33 2.29
CA LEU A 16 10.14 51.23 3.44
C LEU A 16 9.69 50.54 4.74
N ALA A 17 9.64 51.27 5.86
CA ALA A 17 9.71 50.67 7.20
C ALA A 17 8.69 51.22 8.21
N ILE A 18 8.47 50.42 9.28
CA ILE A 18 8.01 50.81 10.64
C ILE A 18 6.61 51.44 10.78
N SER A 19 5.73 50.76 11.54
CA SER A 19 5.15 51.33 12.76
C SER A 19 4.35 50.31 13.62
N ARG A 20 4.34 50.59 14.93
CA ARG A 20 3.45 50.08 16.01
C ARG A 20 3.01 51.35 16.76
N PRO A 21 1.83 51.43 17.41
CA PRO A 21 1.77 51.00 18.82
C PRO A 21 0.38 50.67 19.41
N VAL A 22 0.39 50.31 20.71
CA VAL A 22 -0.71 50.34 21.71
C VAL A 22 -1.87 49.33 21.59
N GLY A 23 -2.29 48.84 22.76
CA GLY A 23 -3.60 48.27 23.08
C GLY A 23 -3.84 48.50 24.59
N PRO A 24 -4.86 47.91 25.24
CA PRO A 24 -4.92 47.85 26.70
C PRO A 24 -4.91 46.42 27.27
N ARG A 25 -4.50 46.31 28.54
CA ARG A 25 -4.54 45.09 29.37
C ARG A 25 -5.66 45.20 30.41
N ILE A 26 -6.10 44.07 30.98
CA ILE A 26 -6.09 43.75 32.44
C ILE A 26 -6.91 42.47 32.67
N GLY A 27 -6.50 41.59 33.60
CA GLY A 27 -7.26 40.37 33.90
C GLY A 27 -6.58 39.33 34.80
N GLU A 28 -5.70 39.71 35.73
CA GLU A 28 -5.08 38.72 36.64
C GLU A 28 -6.09 38.15 37.66
N ARG A 29 -6.04 36.83 37.88
CA ARG A 29 -6.52 36.18 39.10
C ARG A 29 -5.45 35.25 39.65
N ARG A 30 -5.14 35.39 40.93
CA ARG A 30 -4.22 34.51 41.68
C ARG A 30 -4.95 33.26 42.17
N LEU A 31 -4.23 32.14 42.23
CA LEU A 31 -4.51 31.02 43.13
C LEU A 31 -3.27 30.78 44.03
N PRO A 32 -3.45 30.25 45.26
CA PRO A 32 -2.38 30.18 46.25
C PRO A 32 -1.38 29.05 45.98
N ALA A 33 -0.16 29.20 46.49
CA ALA A 33 0.92 28.25 46.31
C ALA A 33 0.98 27.21 47.45
N ALA A 34 1.33 25.97 47.10
CA ALA A 34 1.83 24.96 48.03
C ALA A 34 3.20 24.43 47.56
N ARG A 35 4.16 24.39 48.48
CA ARG A 35 5.45 23.66 48.36
C ARG A 35 5.20 22.22 48.87
N HIS A 36 5.89 21.13 48.51
CA HIS A 36 7.02 20.85 47.59
C HIS A 36 6.85 19.36 47.10
N VAL A 37 7.74 18.59 46.45
CA VAL A 37 9.20 18.56 46.25
C VAL A 37 9.55 18.15 44.78
N ARG A 38 10.80 18.36 44.38
CA ARG A 38 11.50 17.92 43.16
C ARG A 38 11.29 16.44 42.75
N ARG A 39 11.17 16.19 41.43
CA ARG A 39 12.32 15.73 40.59
C ARG A 39 12.09 15.90 39.09
N HIS A 40 13.20 16.21 38.40
CA HIS A 40 13.49 16.25 36.95
C HIS A 40 12.48 16.86 35.96
N LEU A 41 12.95 17.94 35.32
CA LEU A 41 12.34 18.63 34.19
C LEU A 41 13.50 19.01 33.25
N ARG A 42 13.49 18.51 32.00
CA ARG A 42 14.06 19.10 30.76
C ARG A 42 14.42 18.04 29.72
N LEU A 43 13.79 18.14 28.55
CA LEU A 43 14.48 18.06 27.26
C LEU A 43 13.63 18.82 26.24
N ASP A 44 13.86 20.13 26.15
CA ASP A 44 13.06 21.02 25.28
C ASP A 44 13.78 22.37 25.04
N LEU A 45 15.06 22.32 24.63
CA LEU A 45 15.83 23.53 24.25
C LEU A 45 17.12 23.26 23.43
N VAL A 46 17.03 22.70 22.22
CA VAL A 46 18.13 22.76 21.22
C VAL A 46 17.59 23.11 19.83
N ALA A 47 17.21 24.38 19.67
CA ALA A 47 16.86 24.98 18.37
C ALA A 47 17.66 26.27 18.14
N ALA A 48 18.96 26.23 18.45
CA ALA A 48 19.92 27.30 18.22
C ALA A 48 21.37 26.75 18.23
N LEU A 49 22.27 27.48 17.57
CA LEU A 49 23.72 27.21 17.40
C LEU A 49 24.04 26.12 16.36
N GLY A 50 25.00 26.44 15.48
CA GLY A 50 25.39 25.62 14.32
C GLY A 50 26.54 24.62 14.58
N PRO A 51 26.99 23.89 13.54
CA PRO A 51 27.69 22.61 13.70
C PRO A 51 29.15 22.65 14.22
N GLU A 52 29.79 23.82 14.26
CA GLU A 52 31.24 24.01 14.53
C GLU A 52 31.69 23.73 15.99
N ARG A 53 30.85 23.13 16.85
CA ARG A 53 31.20 22.87 18.27
C ARG A 53 30.88 21.48 18.82
N VAL A 54 30.38 20.55 17.99
CA VAL A 54 30.03 19.18 18.43
C VAL A 54 31.24 18.21 18.43
N LEU A 55 32.35 18.59 17.80
CA LEU A 55 33.48 17.68 17.53
C LEU A 55 34.54 17.55 18.63
N ASP A 56 34.52 18.40 19.67
CA ASP A 56 35.56 18.41 20.72
C ASP A 56 35.22 17.53 21.94
N GLU A 57 33.95 17.24 22.22
CA GLU A 57 33.57 16.36 23.35
C GLU A 57 33.81 14.86 23.08
N LEU A 58 34.05 14.47 21.82
CA LEU A 58 34.28 13.08 21.40
C LEU A 58 35.76 12.65 21.37
N ARG A 59 36.67 13.43 21.98
CA ARG A 59 38.13 13.21 21.89
C ARG A 59 38.90 13.26 23.22
N ARG A 60 38.45 12.51 24.24
CA ARG A 60 39.26 12.22 25.44
C ARG A 60 39.20 10.74 25.85
N PRO A 61 40.35 10.08 26.09
CA PRO A 61 40.38 8.68 26.54
C PRO A 61 40.04 8.54 28.02
N VAL A 62 39.56 7.35 28.42
CA VAL A 62 39.28 6.99 29.82
C VAL A 62 40.58 6.57 30.51
N GLY A 63 40.85 7.15 31.68
CA GLY A 63 42.04 6.87 32.49
C GLY A 63 41.85 5.77 33.54
N GLU A 64 42.96 5.11 33.85
CA GLU A 64 43.08 3.87 34.63
C GLU A 64 42.73 3.99 36.14
N ARG A 65 42.53 2.83 36.77
CA ARG A 65 42.88 2.57 38.19
C ARG A 65 43.54 1.19 38.30
N GLY A 66 44.49 1.05 39.23
CA GLY A 66 45.17 -0.21 39.54
C GLY A 66 44.27 -1.25 40.25
N ASP A 67 44.81 -2.38 40.71
CA ASP A 67 46.22 -2.62 41.05
C ASP A 67 46.62 -4.12 41.02
N ALA A 68 47.93 -4.38 41.02
CA ALA A 68 48.67 -5.60 41.37
C ALA A 68 48.25 -6.99 40.81
N GLY A 69 49.16 -7.61 40.04
CA GLY A 69 49.14 -9.04 39.70
C GLY A 69 50.30 -9.44 38.80
N GLU A 70 51.23 -10.28 39.28
CA GLU A 70 52.49 -10.59 38.58
C GLU A 70 52.43 -11.80 37.62
N HIS A 71 53.41 -11.79 36.70
CA HIS A 71 54.14 -12.95 36.15
C HIS A 71 53.65 -13.71 34.88
N ARG A 72 54.54 -13.59 33.88
CA ARG A 72 54.95 -14.58 32.86
C ARG A 72 54.11 -14.73 31.59
N ALA A 73 54.83 -15.06 30.51
CA ALA A 73 54.34 -15.22 29.15
C ALA A 73 54.59 -16.64 28.63
N ALA A 74 53.78 -17.08 27.67
CA ALA A 74 54.11 -18.13 26.70
C ALA A 74 53.27 -18.00 25.43
N GLN A 75 53.79 -18.50 24.31
CA GLN A 75 53.16 -18.46 22.99
C GLN A 75 52.17 -19.62 22.74
N ALA A 76 51.43 -19.47 21.63
CA ALA A 76 51.09 -20.51 20.65
C ALA A 76 49.79 -21.34 20.80
N ASP A 77 48.86 -20.99 19.89
CA ASP A 77 48.32 -21.89 18.84
C ASP A 77 47.11 -22.82 19.15
N ARG A 78 46.32 -23.06 18.08
CA ARG A 78 45.26 -24.09 17.87
C ARG A 78 43.86 -23.88 18.46
N ASP A 79 42.98 -23.39 17.58
CA ASP A 79 41.63 -23.96 17.36
C ASP A 79 41.79 -25.41 16.81
N PRO A 80 40.93 -26.42 17.13
CA PRO A 80 39.53 -26.44 16.68
C PRO A 80 38.50 -26.99 17.70
N GLY A 81 37.25 -26.48 17.66
CA GLY A 81 36.09 -27.37 17.91
C GLY A 81 34.82 -26.81 18.56
N ILE A 82 33.82 -26.56 17.71
CA ILE A 82 32.36 -26.68 17.91
C ILE A 82 31.90 -27.25 19.29
N ALA A 83 31.23 -26.41 20.10
CA ALA A 83 30.21 -26.84 21.06
C ALA A 83 29.23 -25.70 21.40
N PHE A 84 27.97 -25.78 20.94
CA PHE A 84 26.89 -24.90 21.39
C PHE A 84 26.27 -25.46 22.68
N HIS A 85 26.46 -24.78 23.81
CA HIS A 85 25.63 -24.96 25.00
C HIS A 85 24.58 -23.85 25.06
N ALA A 86 23.38 -24.14 24.52
CA ALA A 86 22.19 -23.32 24.74
C ALA A 86 21.58 -23.67 26.10
N ASP A 87 21.27 -22.66 26.91
CA ASP A 87 20.81 -22.86 28.29
C ASP A 87 19.36 -23.38 28.33
N ARG A 88 19.10 -24.37 29.20
CA ARG A 88 17.93 -25.26 29.09
C ARG A 88 16.84 -24.97 30.13
N ALA A 89 16.73 -23.71 30.56
CA ALA A 89 15.91 -23.30 31.70
C ALA A 89 14.54 -22.67 31.36
N VAL A 90 14.25 -22.33 30.09
CA VAL A 90 13.02 -21.58 29.72
C VAL A 90 11.93 -22.46 29.08
N ALA A 91 12.20 -23.75 28.87
CA ALA A 91 11.30 -24.68 28.17
C ALA A 91 10.43 -25.57 29.07
N ALA A 92 10.41 -25.34 30.39
CA ALA A 92 9.68 -26.18 31.36
C ALA A 92 8.23 -25.71 31.60
N ASP A 93 8.04 -24.44 31.96
CA ASP A 93 6.75 -23.90 32.45
C ASP A 93 5.60 -23.94 31.42
N LEU A 94 5.91 -24.00 30.12
CA LEU A 94 4.88 -23.91 29.07
C LEU A 94 4.15 -25.22 28.77
N LEU A 95 4.61 -26.36 29.31
CA LEU A 95 4.06 -27.69 29.00
C LEU A 95 3.11 -28.26 30.07
N GLU A 96 3.02 -27.68 31.27
CA GLU A 96 2.13 -28.20 32.34
C GLU A 96 0.67 -27.72 32.21
N SER A 97 0.39 -26.75 31.33
CA SER A 97 -0.94 -26.11 31.18
C SER A 97 -1.92 -26.88 30.26
N ILE A 98 -1.45 -27.86 29.46
CA ILE A 98 -2.28 -28.53 28.44
C ILE A 98 -2.26 -30.06 28.66
N GLY A 99 -3.12 -30.57 29.55
CA GLY A 99 -3.04 -31.99 29.91
C GLY A 99 -4.19 -32.67 30.66
N ARG A 100 -5.41 -32.11 30.74
CA ARG A 100 -6.55 -32.78 31.43
C ARG A 100 -7.90 -32.60 30.73
N HIS A 101 -8.25 -33.54 29.84
CA HIS A 101 -9.40 -34.46 30.02
C HIS A 101 -9.77 -35.17 28.70
N HIS A 102 -9.66 -36.51 28.68
CA HIS A 102 -10.34 -37.38 27.72
C HIS A 102 -10.42 -38.81 28.31
N PRO A 103 -11.57 -39.50 28.23
CA PRO A 103 -11.63 -40.94 28.49
C PRO A 103 -11.93 -41.77 27.22
N ALA A 104 -11.13 -42.82 27.05
CA ALA A 104 -11.35 -44.12 26.39
C ALA A 104 -12.24 -44.27 25.13
N VAL A 105 -11.64 -44.88 24.11
CA VAL A 105 -12.28 -45.46 22.91
C VAL A 105 -13.06 -46.75 23.24
N GLY A 106 -14.13 -47.03 22.48
CA GLY A 106 -14.74 -48.37 22.36
C GLY A 106 -14.99 -48.73 20.89
N ASP A 107 -14.37 -49.80 20.39
CA ASP A 107 -14.48 -50.28 19.00
C ASP A 107 -15.63 -51.29 18.81
N ARG A 108 -16.39 -51.15 17.70
CA ARG A 108 -16.90 -52.27 16.88
C ARG A 108 -17.54 -51.83 15.56
N ARG A 109 -17.72 -52.80 14.65
CA ARG A 109 -18.04 -52.63 13.23
C ARG A 109 -19.49 -53.06 12.86
N ARG A 110 -19.89 -52.64 11.65
CA ARG A 110 -20.95 -53.17 10.75
C ARG A 110 -22.42 -52.78 10.99
N ALA A 111 -22.95 -52.03 10.02
CA ALA A 111 -24.14 -52.30 9.18
C ALA A 111 -25.27 -53.22 9.69
N GLY A 112 -26.53 -52.80 9.44
CA GLY A 112 -27.69 -53.71 9.47
C GLY A 112 -29.07 -53.06 9.62
N GLU A 113 -29.65 -52.62 8.50
CA GLU A 113 -31.10 -52.65 8.19
C GLU A 113 -32.16 -52.06 9.16
N ARG A 114 -33.43 -52.24 8.76
CA ARG A 114 -34.66 -51.69 9.33
C ARG A 114 -35.42 -52.83 10.01
N ASP A 115 -36.21 -52.56 11.05
CA ASP A 115 -37.67 -52.83 10.95
C ASP A 115 -38.49 -52.03 11.98
N ARG A 116 -39.80 -52.34 12.06
CA ARG A 116 -40.90 -51.58 12.67
C ARG A 116 -41.55 -52.33 13.85
N HIS A 117 -42.50 -51.63 14.47
CA HIS A 117 -43.48 -52.14 15.46
C HIS A 117 -42.86 -52.50 16.84
N ARG A 118 -43.61 -52.49 17.95
CA ARG A 118 -45.07 -52.58 18.16
C ARG A 118 -45.55 -51.57 19.23
N ARG A 119 -46.83 -51.19 19.18
CA ARG A 119 -47.61 -50.73 20.34
C ARG A 119 -48.48 -51.91 20.81
N ASP A 120 -48.81 -51.96 22.11
CA ASP A 120 -50.21 -52.00 22.59
C ASP A 120 -50.28 -51.89 24.14
N PRO A 121 -51.47 -51.70 24.76
CA PRO A 121 -51.60 -50.94 26.01
C PRO A 121 -52.17 -51.74 27.22
N GLY A 122 -52.37 -51.01 28.32
CA GLY A 122 -52.89 -51.47 29.62
C GLY A 122 -52.09 -50.82 30.75
N ASP A 123 -52.66 -50.39 31.89
CA ASP A 123 -54.04 -50.51 32.37
C ASP A 123 -54.47 -49.27 33.18
N GLU A 124 -55.77 -49.12 33.47
CA GLU A 124 -56.32 -47.99 34.24
C GLU A 124 -56.48 -48.25 35.76
N GLN A 125 -56.80 -47.18 36.50
CA GLN A 125 -57.31 -47.15 37.90
C GLN A 125 -56.27 -47.46 39.00
N GLN A 126 -56.13 -46.65 40.05
CA GLN A 126 -57.20 -46.05 40.85
C GLN A 126 -56.92 -44.59 41.27
N ARG A 127 -57.99 -43.84 41.57
CA ARG A 127 -57.93 -42.45 42.05
C ARG A 127 -58.39 -42.35 43.51
N GLY A 128 -57.47 -42.04 44.42
CA GLY A 128 -57.80 -41.54 45.76
C GLY A 128 -57.99 -40.02 45.77
N GLN A 129 -59.04 -39.51 46.42
CA GLN A 129 -59.31 -38.08 46.52
C GLN A 129 -58.92 -37.54 47.90
N ARG A 130 -58.21 -36.40 47.96
CA ARG A 130 -58.74 -35.09 48.44
C ARG A 130 -57.64 -34.00 48.42
N PRO A 131 -58.01 -32.70 48.43
CA PRO A 131 -57.13 -31.63 47.95
C PRO A 131 -56.35 -30.90 49.05
N HIS A 132 -55.24 -30.27 48.65
CA HIS A 132 -54.73 -29.06 49.31
C HIS A 132 -54.44 -27.98 48.24
N ALA A 133 -54.39 -26.73 48.70
CA ALA A 133 -54.72 -25.56 47.90
C ALA A 133 -53.53 -24.89 47.17
N ALA A 134 -53.94 -23.99 46.26
CA ALA A 134 -53.29 -22.73 45.88
C ALA A 134 -52.11 -22.74 44.88
N GLU A 135 -52.26 -21.83 43.91
CA GLU A 135 -51.23 -20.97 43.30
C GLU A 135 -50.00 -21.62 42.63
N HIS A 136 -49.96 -21.54 41.29
CA HIS A 136 -48.96 -20.73 40.57
C HIS A 136 -49.35 -20.52 39.09
N SER A 137 -50.53 -19.93 38.84
CA SER A 137 -50.96 -19.49 37.49
C SER A 137 -50.53 -18.04 37.25
N GLY A 138 -49.27 -17.84 36.86
CA GLY A 138 -48.65 -16.51 36.86
C GLY A 138 -47.48 -16.32 35.89
N SER A 139 -47.53 -16.93 34.70
CA SER A 139 -46.55 -16.62 33.63
C SER A 139 -46.81 -15.21 33.08
N ALA A 140 -46.29 -14.21 33.78
CA ALA A 140 -46.28 -12.83 33.33
C ALA A 140 -45.34 -12.71 32.13
N LEU A 141 -45.90 -12.82 30.92
CA LEU A 141 -45.27 -12.29 29.71
C LEU A 141 -44.81 -10.87 30.03
N HIS A 142 -43.50 -10.61 29.91
CA HIS A 142 -42.96 -9.26 30.02
C HIS A 142 -43.52 -8.41 28.88
N THR A 143 -44.65 -7.75 29.15
CA THR A 143 -45.19 -6.69 28.30
C THR A 143 -44.13 -5.60 28.22
N ALA A 144 -43.47 -5.52 27.06
CA ALA A 144 -42.47 -4.52 26.81
C ALA A 144 -43.10 -3.14 27.03
N VAL A 145 -42.64 -2.43 28.07
CA VAL A 145 -43.18 -1.12 28.44
C VAL A 145 -43.21 -0.23 27.19
N PRO A 146 -44.39 0.28 26.78
CA PRO A 146 -44.49 1.11 25.59
C PRO A 146 -43.49 2.26 25.68
N ARG A 147 -42.55 2.29 24.74
CA ARG A 147 -41.51 3.32 24.73
C ARG A 147 -42.16 4.64 24.35
N ASP A 148 -42.01 5.61 25.24
CA ASP A 148 -42.18 7.03 24.97
C ASP A 148 -41.59 7.38 23.58
N PRO A 149 -42.42 7.76 22.60
CA PRO A 149 -41.98 8.06 21.24
C PRO A 149 -41.27 9.41 21.14
N ASP A 150 -41.57 10.35 22.05
CA ASP A 150 -41.09 11.73 22.03
C ASP A 150 -39.73 11.87 22.73
N ARG A 151 -39.35 10.87 23.55
CA ARG A 151 -38.02 10.85 24.19
C ARG A 151 -36.89 10.72 23.15
N PRO A 152 -36.04 11.75 22.97
CA PRO A 152 -35.00 11.72 21.94
C PRO A 152 -33.98 10.61 22.23
N ARG A 153 -33.74 9.76 21.22
CA ARG A 153 -32.79 8.65 21.32
C ARG A 153 -31.37 9.20 21.49
N LYS A 154 -30.70 8.87 22.61
CA LYS A 154 -29.32 9.30 22.87
C LYS A 154 -28.36 8.65 21.86
N LEU A 155 -27.96 9.40 20.84
CA LEU A 155 -26.93 9.00 19.88
C LEU A 155 -25.52 9.15 20.48
N ARG A 156 -24.56 8.38 19.96
CA ARG A 156 -23.13 8.45 20.37
C ARG A 156 -22.37 9.63 19.75
N LYS A 157 -22.93 10.28 18.74
CA LYS A 157 -22.44 11.48 18.05
C LYS A 157 -23.65 12.32 17.61
N ALA A 158 -23.46 13.62 17.43
CA ALA A 158 -24.50 14.51 16.90
C ALA A 158 -24.73 14.31 15.39
N ARG A 159 -23.65 14.06 14.63
CA ARG A 159 -23.67 13.73 13.20
C ARG A 159 -22.84 12.47 12.95
N PHE A 160 -23.24 11.68 11.95
CA PHE A 160 -22.53 10.51 11.47
C PHE A 160 -22.17 10.76 10.01
N ALA A 161 -20.89 10.67 9.69
CA ALA A 161 -20.39 10.90 8.34
C ALA A 161 -19.26 9.91 8.02
N THR A 162 -19.00 9.72 6.73
CA THR A 162 -17.87 8.94 6.21
C THR A 162 -16.57 9.76 6.22
N ASP A 163 -15.44 9.20 5.74
CA ASP A 163 -14.19 9.96 5.65
C ASP A 163 -14.26 11.09 4.61
N ALA A 164 -15.04 10.91 3.54
CA ALA A 164 -15.32 11.94 2.51
C ALA A 164 -16.42 12.96 2.89
N ASP A 165 -16.79 13.05 4.17
CA ASP A 165 -17.90 13.85 4.71
C ASP A 165 -19.24 13.58 3.99
N ILE A 166 -19.54 12.32 3.67
CA ILE A 166 -20.87 11.90 3.22
C ILE A 166 -21.70 11.56 4.46
N GLU A 167 -22.90 12.13 4.59
CA GLU A 167 -23.74 11.90 5.78
C GLU A 167 -24.38 10.50 5.77
N ILE A 168 -24.28 9.81 6.92
CA ILE A 168 -24.74 8.44 7.09
C ILE A 168 -26.11 8.46 7.78
N LYS A 169 -27.16 8.04 7.05
CA LYS A 169 -28.52 7.94 7.59
C LYS A 169 -28.60 6.85 8.67
N GLY A 170 -29.41 7.08 9.70
CA GLY A 170 -29.58 6.12 10.82
C GLY A 170 -30.23 4.79 10.42
N ALA A 171 -30.94 4.78 9.30
CA ALA A 171 -31.31 3.62 8.50
C ALA A 171 -31.45 4.08 7.05
N TYR A 172 -31.27 3.16 6.09
CA TYR A 172 -31.57 3.39 4.68
C TYR A 172 -32.80 2.58 4.29
N ILE A 173 -33.59 3.07 3.33
CA ILE A 173 -34.81 2.46 2.79
C ILE A 173 -34.73 2.41 1.25
N PRO A 174 -35.63 1.68 0.54
CA PRO A 174 -35.58 1.59 -0.93
C PRO A 174 -35.52 2.94 -1.66
N GLY A 175 -36.18 3.98 -1.14
CA GLY A 175 -36.17 5.32 -1.73
C GLY A 175 -34.88 6.13 -1.52
N ASP A 176 -33.90 5.62 -0.78
CA ASP A 176 -32.59 6.25 -0.63
C ASP A 176 -31.58 5.81 -1.70
N ALA A 177 -31.84 4.69 -2.39
CA ALA A 177 -30.98 4.09 -3.40
C ALA A 177 -31.41 4.50 -4.81
N PRO A 178 -30.53 4.39 -5.82
CA PRO A 178 -30.92 4.51 -7.23
C PRO A 178 -32.06 3.54 -7.59
N ALA A 179 -33.07 4.05 -8.30
CA ALA A 179 -34.28 3.27 -8.63
C ALA A 179 -34.03 2.14 -9.65
N ALA A 180 -32.96 2.23 -10.43
CA ALA A 180 -32.51 1.16 -11.32
C ALA A 180 -31.40 0.34 -10.61
N PRO A 181 -31.50 -1.00 -10.57
CA PRO A 181 -30.43 -1.85 -10.03
C PRO A 181 -29.20 -1.81 -10.93
N ALA A 182 -28.01 -2.02 -10.34
CA ALA A 182 -26.78 -2.15 -11.09
C ALA A 182 -26.77 -3.41 -11.98
N SER A 183 -26.14 -3.30 -13.15
CA SER A 183 -25.98 -4.39 -14.14
C SER A 183 -25.37 -5.66 -13.53
N PRO A 184 -25.60 -6.84 -14.14
CA PRO A 184 -24.89 -8.07 -13.80
C PRO A 184 -23.35 -7.91 -13.77
N PRO A 185 -22.64 -8.72 -12.96
CA PRO A 185 -21.18 -8.74 -12.99
C PRO A 185 -20.67 -9.15 -14.37
N GLY A 186 -19.58 -8.52 -14.84
CA GLY A 186 -19.07 -8.71 -16.20
C GLY A 186 -19.78 -7.88 -17.28
N GLU A 187 -20.92 -7.26 -17.00
CA GLU A 187 -21.62 -6.35 -17.91
C GLU A 187 -21.35 -4.87 -17.59
N PHE A 188 -21.43 -4.00 -18.60
CA PHE A 188 -21.26 -2.56 -18.46
C PHE A 188 -22.29 -1.94 -17.49
N PRO A 189 -21.93 -1.03 -16.56
CA PRO A 189 -20.62 -0.38 -16.38
C PRO A 189 -19.73 -1.08 -15.33
N PHE A 190 -19.86 -2.39 -15.16
CA PHE A 190 -19.05 -3.26 -14.30
C PHE A 190 -19.09 -2.94 -12.80
N THR A 191 -20.09 -2.19 -12.32
CA THR A 191 -20.29 -1.84 -10.90
C THR A 191 -20.17 -3.08 -9.98
N ARG A 192 -20.78 -4.20 -10.38
CA ARG A 192 -20.81 -5.46 -9.62
C ARG A 192 -19.59 -6.38 -9.84
N GLY A 193 -18.62 -5.96 -10.65
CA GLY A 193 -17.40 -6.72 -10.96
C GLY A 193 -17.09 -6.75 -12.46
N VAL A 194 -15.81 -6.91 -12.80
CA VAL A 194 -15.30 -6.91 -14.20
C VAL A 194 -15.27 -8.30 -14.86
N GLN A 195 -15.78 -9.33 -14.17
CA GLN A 195 -15.87 -10.71 -14.65
C GLN A 195 -17.23 -11.29 -14.24
N GLU A 196 -17.84 -12.11 -15.09
CA GLU A 196 -19.15 -12.73 -14.83
C GLU A 196 -19.16 -13.65 -13.59
N THR A 197 -18.05 -14.33 -13.33
CA THR A 197 -17.92 -15.33 -12.26
C THR A 197 -17.16 -14.86 -11.02
N MET A 198 -16.37 -13.79 -11.13
CA MET A 198 -15.46 -13.27 -10.09
C MET A 198 -14.78 -14.43 -9.31
N TYR A 199 -14.87 -14.44 -7.98
CA TYR A 199 -14.16 -15.38 -7.12
C TYR A 199 -14.67 -16.82 -7.17
N ARG A 200 -15.90 -17.03 -7.66
CA ARG A 200 -16.46 -18.36 -7.96
C ARG A 200 -15.74 -19.02 -9.14
N GLY A 201 -15.12 -18.22 -10.01
CA GLY A 201 -14.20 -18.68 -11.05
C GLY A 201 -12.77 -18.80 -10.52
N GLN A 202 -12.20 -17.70 -10.01
CA GLN A 202 -10.87 -17.68 -9.39
C GLN A 202 -10.78 -16.62 -8.29
N LEU A 203 -10.30 -17.00 -7.10
CA LEU A 203 -9.91 -16.05 -6.04
C LEU A 203 -8.92 -14.99 -6.58
N TRP A 204 -8.94 -13.80 -5.99
CA TRP A 204 -7.98 -12.73 -6.26
C TRP A 204 -6.53 -13.23 -6.08
N THR A 205 -5.57 -12.61 -6.78
CA THR A 205 -4.16 -12.93 -6.56
C THR A 205 -3.74 -12.42 -5.17
N MET A 206 -3.57 -13.33 -4.23
CA MET A 206 -2.89 -13.07 -2.95
C MET A 206 -1.44 -12.73 -3.26
N ARG A 207 -1.09 -11.44 -3.18
CA ARG A 207 0.17 -10.89 -3.69
C ARG A 207 0.82 -10.03 -2.61
N GLN A 208 1.75 -10.61 -1.86
CA GLN A 208 2.46 -9.88 -0.81
C GLN A 208 3.58 -9.03 -1.39
N TYR A 209 3.68 -7.79 -0.90
CA TYR A 209 4.79 -6.88 -1.16
C TYR A 209 6.01 -7.33 -0.35
N ALA A 210 7.16 -7.47 -1.02
CA ALA A 210 8.37 -8.04 -0.44
C ALA A 210 9.64 -7.67 -1.25
N GLY A 211 10.79 -7.98 -0.65
CA GLY A 211 12.11 -7.65 -1.17
C GLY A 211 12.70 -6.50 -0.39
N PHE A 212 13.81 -6.74 0.29
CA PHE A 212 14.57 -5.77 1.08
C PHE A 212 15.95 -6.35 1.39
N GLY A 213 16.90 -5.49 1.74
CA GLY A 213 18.32 -5.85 1.76
C GLY A 213 18.80 -6.20 0.35
N THR A 214 19.54 -7.29 0.22
CA THR A 214 20.12 -7.73 -1.05
C THR A 214 19.13 -8.46 -1.95
N ALA A 215 19.48 -8.55 -3.23
CA ALA A 215 18.80 -9.41 -4.21
C ALA A 215 18.73 -10.88 -3.75
N ALA A 216 19.76 -11.40 -3.07
CA ALA A 216 19.80 -12.77 -2.59
C ALA A 216 18.86 -13.03 -1.39
N GLU A 217 18.72 -12.07 -0.48
CA GLU A 217 17.73 -12.14 0.62
C GLU A 217 16.31 -12.05 0.11
N SER A 218 16.08 -11.12 -0.83
CA SER A 218 14.81 -10.92 -1.52
C SER A 218 14.38 -12.18 -2.29
N ASN A 219 15.30 -12.80 -3.03
CA ASN A 219 15.08 -14.07 -3.72
C ASN A 219 14.67 -15.21 -2.76
N ARG A 220 15.35 -15.34 -1.60
CA ARG A 220 14.97 -16.31 -0.57
C ARG A 220 13.55 -16.05 -0.04
N ARG A 221 13.19 -14.79 0.24
CA ARG A 221 11.85 -14.41 0.69
C ARG A 221 10.79 -14.66 -0.38
N TYR A 222 11.09 -14.47 -1.67
CA TYR A 222 10.19 -14.80 -2.78
C TYR A 222 9.95 -16.30 -2.90
N LYS A 223 11.01 -17.13 -2.88
CA LYS A 223 10.90 -18.59 -2.89
C LYS A 223 10.07 -19.10 -1.70
N TYR A 224 10.25 -18.52 -0.51
CA TYR A 224 9.39 -18.80 0.66
C TYR A 224 7.93 -18.41 0.45
N LEU A 225 7.62 -17.19 -0.01
CA LEU A 225 6.25 -16.72 -0.20
C LEU A 225 5.48 -17.53 -1.26
N LEU A 226 6.15 -17.93 -2.35
CA LEU A 226 5.58 -18.86 -3.34
C LEU A 226 5.28 -20.23 -2.71
N ALA A 227 6.21 -20.79 -1.93
CA ALA A 227 6.02 -22.06 -1.22
C ALA A 227 4.92 -22.00 -0.14
N GLN A 228 4.58 -20.81 0.38
CA GLN A 228 3.45 -20.58 1.31
C GLN A 228 2.10 -20.39 0.60
N GLY A 229 2.02 -20.61 -0.72
CA GLY A 229 0.80 -20.52 -1.52
C GLY A 229 0.56 -19.15 -2.17
N GLY A 230 1.55 -18.25 -2.15
CA GLY A 230 1.50 -17.00 -2.92
C GLY A 230 1.49 -17.27 -4.42
N LYS A 231 0.59 -16.62 -5.16
CA LYS A 231 0.37 -16.86 -6.61
C LYS A 231 1.02 -15.82 -7.53
N GLY A 232 1.86 -14.96 -6.97
CA GLY A 232 2.60 -13.94 -7.70
C GLY A 232 3.43 -13.07 -6.76
N LEU A 233 4.51 -12.51 -7.29
CA LEU A 233 5.46 -11.68 -6.54
C LEU A 233 5.08 -10.20 -6.61
N SER A 234 5.47 -9.40 -5.62
CA SER A 234 5.46 -7.94 -5.74
C SER A 234 6.74 -7.37 -5.15
N VAL A 235 7.57 -6.79 -6.01
CA VAL A 235 8.92 -6.31 -5.70
C VAL A 235 8.87 -4.89 -5.17
N ALA A 236 9.36 -4.71 -3.94
CA ALA A 236 9.75 -3.42 -3.38
C ALA A 236 11.22 -3.13 -3.73
N PHE A 237 11.51 -1.94 -4.26
CA PHE A 237 12.88 -1.48 -4.55
C PHE A 237 13.31 -0.41 -3.55
N ASP A 238 14.61 -0.25 -3.32
CA ASP A 238 15.13 0.79 -2.43
C ASP A 238 15.01 2.22 -3.03
N LEU A 239 15.32 3.25 -2.24
CA LEU A 239 15.24 4.64 -2.72
C LEU A 239 16.27 4.94 -3.84
N PRO A 240 17.53 4.50 -3.79
CA PRO A 240 18.48 4.63 -4.91
C PRO A 240 17.92 4.12 -6.25
N THR A 241 17.42 2.88 -6.28
CA THR A 241 16.83 2.24 -7.48
C THR A 241 15.62 3.02 -8.00
N GLN A 242 14.77 3.54 -7.09
CA GLN A 242 13.62 4.38 -7.45
C GLN A 242 14.00 5.74 -8.02
N MET A 243 15.06 6.36 -7.50
CA MET A 243 15.54 7.70 -7.87
C MET A 243 16.56 7.72 -9.01
N GLY A 244 16.80 6.57 -9.66
CA GLY A 244 17.73 6.44 -10.79
C GLY A 244 19.16 6.78 -10.38
N ARG A 245 19.63 6.12 -9.32
CA ARG A 245 20.97 6.27 -8.74
C ARG A 245 21.49 4.90 -8.32
N ASP A 246 22.72 4.59 -8.69
CA ASP A 246 23.38 3.36 -8.25
C ASP A 246 23.81 3.46 -6.78
N SER A 247 24.01 2.31 -6.15
CA SER A 247 24.35 2.16 -4.74
C SER A 247 25.65 2.84 -4.31
N ASP A 248 26.57 3.13 -5.26
CA ASP A 248 27.80 3.89 -5.01
C ASP A 248 27.71 5.38 -5.32
N HIS A 249 26.52 5.89 -5.69
CA HIS A 249 26.27 7.32 -5.85
C HIS A 249 26.23 8.02 -4.46
N PRO A 250 26.83 9.22 -4.28
CA PRO A 250 26.92 9.87 -2.96
C PRO A 250 25.59 10.12 -2.23
N MET A 251 24.48 10.27 -2.96
CA MET A 251 23.13 10.43 -2.40
C MET A 251 22.36 9.10 -2.18
N ALA A 252 22.99 7.95 -2.39
CA ALA A 252 22.42 6.63 -2.08
C ALA A 252 22.79 6.15 -0.65
N ARG A 253 23.89 6.68 -0.10
CA ARG A 253 24.46 6.33 1.20
C ARG A 253 23.44 6.38 2.33
N GLY A 254 23.29 5.27 3.06
CA GLY A 254 22.34 5.10 4.16
C GLY A 254 20.94 4.65 3.75
N GLU A 255 20.66 4.50 2.44
CA GLU A 255 19.36 4.08 1.91
C GLU A 255 19.43 2.81 1.03
N VAL A 256 20.63 2.34 0.69
CA VAL A 256 20.84 1.11 -0.10
C VAL A 256 20.24 -0.11 0.61
N GLY A 257 19.35 -0.83 -0.08
CA GLY A 257 18.64 -2.01 0.44
C GLY A 257 17.68 -1.73 1.61
N ARG A 258 17.47 -0.47 2.01
CA ARG A 258 16.87 -0.13 3.31
C ARG A 258 15.36 -0.26 3.39
N VAL A 259 14.66 0.13 2.32
CA VAL A 259 13.17 0.12 2.25
C VAL A 259 12.63 -0.80 1.14
N GLY A 260 13.54 -1.50 0.45
CA GLY A 260 13.29 -2.37 -0.68
C GLY A 260 14.61 -2.98 -1.16
N VAL A 261 14.59 -3.75 -2.23
CA VAL A 261 15.83 -4.37 -2.78
C VAL A 261 16.65 -3.38 -3.59
N ALA A 262 17.98 -3.42 -3.41
CA ALA A 262 18.94 -2.67 -4.23
C ALA A 262 19.19 -3.36 -5.58
N ILE A 263 18.99 -2.64 -6.70
CA ILE A 263 19.19 -3.14 -8.06
C ILE A 263 19.91 -2.07 -8.90
N ASP A 264 21.23 -2.20 -9.04
CA ASP A 264 22.04 -1.31 -9.89
C ASP A 264 22.09 -1.78 -11.35
N SER A 265 21.93 -3.08 -11.60
CA SER A 265 22.32 -3.71 -12.86
C SER A 265 21.56 -5.00 -13.20
N LEU A 266 21.82 -5.52 -14.40
CA LEU A 266 21.32 -6.83 -14.86
C LEU A 266 21.81 -7.98 -13.97
N GLU A 267 22.99 -7.86 -13.36
CA GLU A 267 23.51 -8.90 -12.45
C GLU A 267 22.71 -8.99 -11.15
N ASP A 268 22.21 -7.87 -10.65
CA ASP A 268 21.33 -7.84 -9.47
C ASP A 268 19.98 -8.46 -9.78
N MET A 269 19.43 -8.17 -10.97
CA MET A 269 18.18 -8.76 -11.44
C MET A 269 18.30 -10.28 -11.64
N ARG A 270 19.45 -10.78 -12.15
CA ARG A 270 19.75 -12.22 -12.24
C ARG A 270 19.73 -12.88 -10.86
N VAL A 271 20.35 -12.26 -9.85
CA VAL A 271 20.34 -12.78 -8.46
C VAL A 271 18.94 -12.72 -7.84
N LEU A 272 18.17 -11.67 -8.12
CA LEU A 272 16.82 -11.48 -7.60
C LEU A 272 15.85 -12.59 -8.06
N PHE A 273 16.01 -13.06 -9.30
CA PHE A 273 15.14 -14.05 -9.92
C PHE A 273 15.82 -15.40 -10.23
N ASP A 274 17.00 -15.67 -9.64
CA ASP A 274 17.62 -16.99 -9.64
C ASP A 274 16.60 -18.06 -9.22
N GLY A 275 16.50 -19.15 -9.99
CA GLY A 275 15.60 -20.26 -9.68
C GLY A 275 14.10 -19.90 -9.59
N ILE A 276 13.67 -18.80 -10.20
CA ILE A 276 12.26 -18.39 -10.32
C ILE A 276 11.91 -18.28 -11.82
N PRO A 277 11.02 -19.15 -12.36
CA PRO A 277 10.71 -19.18 -13.80
C PRO A 277 9.80 -18.00 -14.21
N LEU A 278 10.37 -17.01 -14.90
CA LEU A 278 9.70 -15.74 -15.19
C LEU A 278 8.62 -15.81 -16.29
N ALA A 279 8.55 -16.92 -17.03
CA ALA A 279 7.43 -17.24 -17.93
C ALA A 279 6.17 -17.71 -17.19
N GLU A 280 6.32 -18.30 -15.99
CA GLU A 280 5.22 -18.91 -15.23
C GLU A 280 4.74 -17.99 -14.09
N VAL A 281 5.66 -17.28 -13.43
CA VAL A 281 5.36 -16.45 -12.26
C VAL A 281 4.90 -15.06 -12.67
N SER A 282 3.72 -14.65 -12.19
CA SER A 282 3.24 -13.28 -12.37
C SER A 282 3.95 -12.32 -11.41
N THR A 283 4.76 -11.40 -11.93
CA THR A 283 5.54 -10.44 -11.11
C THR A 283 4.97 -9.02 -11.19
N SER A 284 4.79 -8.39 -10.03
CA SER A 284 4.52 -6.95 -9.93
C SER A 284 5.78 -6.21 -9.48
N MET A 285 6.00 -5.00 -9.97
CA MET A 285 7.16 -4.17 -9.65
C MET A 285 6.71 -2.74 -9.30
N THR A 286 6.86 -2.36 -8.03
CA THR A 286 6.49 -1.05 -7.50
C THR A 286 7.59 -0.04 -7.78
N ILE A 287 7.62 0.46 -9.02
CA ILE A 287 8.67 1.32 -9.55
C ILE A 287 8.09 2.27 -10.60
N ASN A 288 8.57 3.51 -10.64
CA ASN A 288 7.94 4.60 -11.38
C ASN A 288 8.92 5.35 -12.31
N ALA A 289 9.78 6.25 -11.79
CA ALA A 289 10.67 7.04 -12.64
C ALA A 289 11.71 6.20 -13.43
N THR A 290 12.09 5.03 -12.92
CA THR A 290 12.97 4.04 -13.58
C THR A 290 12.22 2.84 -14.17
N ALA A 291 10.89 2.90 -14.27
CA ALA A 291 10.03 1.76 -14.64
C ALA A 291 10.40 1.07 -15.96
N ALA A 292 10.74 1.83 -17.00
CA ALA A 292 11.18 1.26 -18.28
C ALA A 292 12.50 0.48 -18.14
N THR A 293 13.43 0.96 -17.32
CA THR A 293 14.71 0.29 -17.02
C THR A 293 14.51 -1.00 -16.25
N LEU A 294 13.67 -1.00 -15.21
CA LEU A 294 13.41 -2.21 -14.41
C LEU A 294 12.60 -3.25 -15.19
N LEU A 295 11.71 -2.86 -16.11
CA LEU A 295 11.07 -3.80 -17.03
C LEU A 295 12.08 -4.40 -18.03
N ALA A 296 12.97 -3.59 -18.60
CA ALA A 296 14.01 -4.06 -19.51
C ALA A 296 15.00 -5.03 -18.82
N LEU A 297 15.36 -4.76 -17.55
CA LEU A 297 16.15 -5.66 -16.71
C LEU A 297 15.43 -7.00 -16.48
N TYR A 298 14.14 -6.96 -16.09
CA TYR A 298 13.32 -8.16 -15.90
C TYR A 298 13.20 -9.00 -17.17
N GLN A 299 12.96 -8.34 -18.31
CA GLN A 299 12.86 -8.99 -19.62
C GLN A 299 14.19 -9.63 -20.03
N ALA A 300 15.33 -8.94 -19.85
CA ALA A 300 16.64 -9.50 -20.19
C ALA A 300 16.95 -10.77 -19.37
N VAL A 301 16.62 -10.81 -18.08
CA VAL A 301 16.76 -12.04 -17.26
C VAL A 301 15.81 -13.14 -17.73
N ALA A 302 14.57 -12.82 -18.11
CA ALA A 302 13.63 -13.81 -18.60
C ALA A 302 14.04 -14.40 -19.96
N GLU A 303 14.61 -13.58 -20.86
CA GLU A 303 15.20 -14.04 -22.12
C GLU A 303 16.45 -14.91 -21.89
N GLU A 304 17.26 -14.62 -20.87
CA GLU A 304 18.37 -15.49 -20.43
C GLU A 304 17.88 -16.83 -19.83
N GLN A 305 16.69 -16.86 -19.22
CA GLN A 305 16.00 -18.10 -18.83
C GLN A 305 15.34 -18.83 -20.02
N GLY A 306 15.37 -18.27 -21.23
CA GLY A 306 14.77 -18.85 -22.44
C GLY A 306 13.29 -18.54 -22.65
N ALA A 307 12.69 -17.62 -21.88
CA ALA A 307 11.31 -17.17 -22.08
C ALA A 307 11.21 -16.16 -23.24
N SER A 308 10.07 -16.10 -23.93
CA SER A 308 9.78 -14.95 -24.81
C SER A 308 9.34 -13.75 -23.99
N ALA A 309 9.70 -12.54 -24.43
CA ALA A 309 9.09 -11.30 -23.94
C ALA A 309 7.54 -11.35 -24.00
N ARG A 310 6.98 -12.11 -24.95
CA ARG A 310 5.53 -12.29 -25.11
C ARG A 310 4.88 -13.18 -24.05
N ASP A 311 5.66 -14.00 -23.35
CA ASP A 311 5.16 -14.88 -22.28
C ASP A 311 5.02 -14.15 -20.94
N LEU A 312 5.73 -13.02 -20.78
CA LEU A 312 5.90 -12.34 -19.50
C LEU A 312 4.59 -11.75 -18.98
N ARG A 313 4.17 -12.22 -17.80
CA ARG A 313 2.96 -11.80 -17.09
C ARG A 313 3.34 -10.95 -15.90
N GLY A 314 2.81 -9.75 -15.81
CA GLY A 314 3.15 -8.89 -14.69
C GLY A 314 2.52 -7.51 -14.72
N THR A 315 3.03 -6.63 -13.87
CA THR A 315 2.59 -5.25 -13.73
C THR A 315 3.76 -4.38 -13.32
N ILE A 316 3.94 -3.27 -14.01
CA ILE A 316 4.90 -2.21 -13.66
C ILE A 316 4.07 -1.04 -13.14
N GLN A 317 4.43 -0.41 -12.01
CA GLN A 317 3.58 0.65 -11.47
C GLN A 317 3.55 1.85 -12.41
N ASN A 318 4.71 2.36 -12.84
CA ASN A 318 4.87 3.27 -13.99
C ASN A 318 3.90 4.48 -14.00
N ASP A 319 3.54 4.97 -12.82
CA ASP A 319 2.61 6.08 -12.64
C ASP A 319 3.38 7.25 -12.05
N ILE A 320 3.78 8.20 -12.90
CA ILE A 320 4.57 9.36 -12.46
C ILE A 320 3.72 10.48 -11.88
N LEU A 321 2.45 10.62 -12.28
CA LEU A 321 1.61 11.74 -11.88
C LEU A 321 1.39 11.73 -10.35
N LYS A 322 1.10 10.56 -9.77
CA LYS A 322 1.02 10.39 -8.32
C LYS A 322 2.36 10.53 -7.56
N GLU A 323 3.52 10.54 -8.24
CA GLU A 323 4.78 10.96 -7.61
C GLU A 323 4.78 12.45 -7.31
N TYR A 324 4.31 13.29 -8.24
CA TYR A 324 4.20 14.74 -8.03
C TYR A 324 3.05 15.13 -7.08
N ILE A 325 2.03 14.27 -6.95
CA ILE A 325 0.90 14.47 -6.02
C ILE A 325 1.29 14.09 -4.57
N ALA A 326 1.86 12.89 -4.37
CA ALA A 326 1.91 12.28 -3.03
C ALA A 326 3.19 11.48 -2.70
N ARG A 327 3.81 10.79 -3.67
CA ARG A 327 4.84 9.77 -3.37
C ARG A 327 6.31 10.24 -3.49
N GLY A 328 6.58 11.28 -4.28
CA GLY A 328 7.88 11.96 -4.31
C GLY A 328 9.04 11.27 -5.04
N THR A 329 8.87 10.08 -5.63
CA THR A 329 9.94 9.34 -6.33
C THR A 329 9.98 9.60 -7.84
N TYR A 330 10.07 10.88 -8.20
CA TYR A 330 10.25 11.37 -9.57
C TYR A 330 11.74 11.61 -9.90
N ILE A 331 12.07 11.68 -11.20
CA ILE A 331 13.40 12.12 -11.69
C ILE A 331 13.22 13.28 -12.66
N TYR A 332 12.62 13.03 -13.83
CA TYR A 332 12.47 14.03 -14.89
C TYR A 332 11.22 14.90 -14.68
N PRO A 333 11.14 16.10 -15.29
CA PRO A 333 9.91 16.89 -15.36
C PRO A 333 8.75 16.13 -16.05
N PRO A 334 7.48 16.53 -15.80
CA PRO A 334 6.29 15.81 -16.29
C PRO A 334 6.34 15.41 -17.77
N ALA A 335 6.73 16.31 -18.68
CA ALA A 335 6.78 16.01 -20.12
C ALA A 335 7.73 14.86 -20.48
N GLY A 336 8.93 14.80 -19.88
CA GLY A 336 9.89 13.71 -20.10
C GLY A 336 9.40 12.37 -19.55
N SER A 337 8.79 12.40 -18.37
CA SER A 337 8.24 11.20 -17.73
C SER A 337 6.98 10.68 -18.45
N MET A 338 6.09 11.55 -18.95
CA MET A 338 4.94 11.15 -19.75
C MET A 338 5.37 10.50 -21.08
N ARG A 339 6.45 10.98 -21.71
CA ARG A 339 7.05 10.34 -22.90
C ARG A 339 7.55 8.93 -22.59
N LEU A 340 8.16 8.68 -21.43
CA LEU A 340 8.59 7.34 -21.02
C LEU A 340 7.39 6.39 -20.84
N ILE A 341 6.29 6.88 -20.26
CA ILE A 341 5.07 6.10 -20.03
C ILE A 341 4.40 5.71 -21.36
N THR A 342 4.22 6.65 -22.30
CA THR A 342 3.63 6.34 -23.61
C THR A 342 4.55 5.47 -24.49
N ALA A 343 5.87 5.64 -24.38
CA ALA A 343 6.84 4.73 -24.98
C ALA A 343 6.70 3.30 -24.45
N LEU A 344 6.48 3.14 -23.13
CA LEU A 344 6.24 1.83 -22.51
C LEU A 344 4.88 1.22 -22.92
N PHE A 345 3.85 2.04 -23.18
CA PHE A 345 2.57 1.55 -23.72
C PHE A 345 2.75 1.00 -25.13
N THR A 346 3.47 1.73 -25.99
CA THR A 346 3.75 1.35 -27.39
C THR A 346 4.62 0.10 -27.47
N TYR A 347 5.57 -0.06 -26.54
CA TYR A 347 6.42 -1.24 -26.45
C TYR A 347 5.63 -2.44 -25.90
N GLY A 348 4.89 -2.24 -24.81
CA GLY A 348 4.13 -3.28 -24.13
C GLY A 348 3.03 -3.90 -24.99
N SER A 349 2.32 -3.12 -25.82
CA SER A 349 1.27 -3.67 -26.70
C SER A 349 1.82 -4.56 -27.84
N ARG A 350 3.11 -4.42 -28.20
CA ARG A 350 3.73 -5.10 -29.35
C ARG A 350 4.65 -6.25 -28.94
N GLU A 351 5.51 -6.02 -27.95
CA GLU A 351 6.58 -6.95 -27.56
C GLU A 351 6.27 -7.73 -26.28
N VAL A 352 5.57 -7.10 -25.32
CA VAL A 352 5.23 -7.68 -24.01
C VAL A 352 3.71 -7.74 -23.76
N PRO A 353 2.87 -8.23 -24.72
CA PRO A 353 1.41 -8.02 -24.73
C PRO A 353 0.63 -8.74 -23.63
N GLN A 354 1.28 -9.42 -22.68
CA GLN A 354 0.69 -9.98 -21.46
C GLN A 354 0.92 -9.12 -20.19
N TRP A 355 1.73 -8.06 -20.29
CA TRP A 355 2.07 -7.17 -19.19
C TRP A 355 1.05 -6.05 -19.00
N ASN A 356 0.74 -5.66 -17.74
CA ASN A 356 0.01 -4.42 -17.47
C ASN A 356 1.02 -3.25 -17.40
N THR A 357 0.93 -2.31 -18.33
CA THR A 357 1.95 -1.27 -18.58
C THR A 357 1.94 -0.08 -17.61
N VAL A 358 0.94 0.00 -16.75
CA VAL A 358 0.81 0.97 -15.65
C VAL A 358 -0.15 0.39 -14.59
N SER A 359 0.04 0.82 -13.34
CA SER A 359 -0.92 0.64 -12.25
C SER A 359 -1.26 2.01 -11.69
N ILE A 360 -2.35 2.61 -12.16
CA ILE A 360 -2.77 3.99 -11.88
C ILE A 360 -3.25 4.06 -10.42
N SER A 361 -2.56 4.85 -9.59
CA SER A 361 -2.31 4.52 -8.18
C SER A 361 -2.87 5.51 -7.15
N GLY A 362 -4.14 5.35 -6.79
CA GLY A 362 -4.77 6.04 -5.67
C GLY A 362 -4.23 5.68 -4.28
N TYR A 363 -3.56 4.53 -4.12
CA TYR A 363 -3.02 4.08 -2.83
C TYR A 363 -2.25 5.18 -2.08
N HIS A 364 -1.26 5.77 -2.73
CA HIS A 364 -0.36 6.77 -2.15
C HIS A 364 -1.07 8.11 -1.90
N ILE A 365 -2.06 8.45 -2.72
CA ILE A 365 -2.90 9.65 -2.59
C ILE A 365 -3.72 9.57 -1.29
N ARG A 366 -4.29 8.40 -1.02
CA ARG A 366 -5.04 8.12 0.22
C ARG A 366 -4.13 8.04 1.45
N GLU A 367 -2.98 7.38 1.37
CA GLU A 367 -2.00 7.32 2.47
C GLU A 367 -1.42 8.70 2.84
N ALA A 368 -1.27 9.60 1.86
CA ALA A 368 -0.90 11.00 2.11
C ALA A 368 -2.03 11.82 2.77
N GLY A 369 -3.22 11.26 2.95
CA GLY A 369 -4.31 11.81 3.76
C GLY A 369 -5.56 12.23 3.00
N SER A 370 -5.73 11.85 1.72
CA SER A 370 -6.97 12.17 0.98
C SER A 370 -8.20 11.51 1.60
N ASP A 371 -9.39 12.00 1.24
CA ASP A 371 -10.62 11.23 1.43
C ASP A 371 -10.85 10.21 0.30
N ALA A 372 -11.87 9.34 0.47
CA ALA A 372 -12.19 8.26 -0.48
C ALA A 372 -12.72 8.76 -1.83
N VAL A 373 -13.28 9.97 -1.89
CA VAL A 373 -13.73 10.61 -3.15
C VAL A 373 -12.52 11.19 -3.87
N GLN A 374 -11.66 11.93 -3.16
CA GLN A 374 -10.42 12.49 -3.68
C GLN A 374 -9.49 11.40 -4.25
N GLU A 375 -9.37 10.26 -3.55
CA GLU A 375 -8.60 9.10 -4.03
C GLU A 375 -9.04 8.69 -5.44
N ILE A 376 -10.33 8.43 -5.64
CA ILE A 376 -10.85 8.01 -6.95
C ILE A 376 -10.78 9.15 -7.96
N ALA A 377 -11.12 10.38 -7.58
CA ALA A 377 -11.10 11.51 -8.50
C ALA A 377 -9.71 11.80 -9.08
N PHE A 378 -8.68 11.88 -8.23
CA PHE A 378 -7.32 12.12 -8.70
C PHE A 378 -6.77 10.92 -9.49
N THR A 379 -7.05 9.68 -9.06
CA THR A 379 -6.61 8.48 -9.80
C THR A 379 -7.26 8.35 -11.19
N LEU A 380 -8.57 8.65 -11.31
CA LEU A 380 -9.24 8.63 -12.61
C LEU A 380 -8.81 9.81 -13.50
N ALA A 381 -8.45 10.95 -12.91
CA ALA A 381 -7.88 12.09 -13.64
C ALA A 381 -6.46 11.81 -14.16
N ASP A 382 -5.61 11.12 -13.37
CA ASP A 382 -4.32 10.61 -13.83
C ASP A 382 -4.51 9.61 -14.99
N GLY A 383 -5.48 8.69 -14.84
CA GLY A 383 -5.86 7.74 -15.89
C GLY A 383 -6.33 8.40 -17.20
N ILE A 384 -7.13 9.47 -17.10
CA ILE A 384 -7.55 10.31 -18.22
C ILE A 384 -6.31 10.92 -18.91
N ALA A 385 -5.40 11.53 -18.15
CA ALA A 385 -4.19 12.14 -18.70
C ALA A 385 -3.25 11.13 -19.38
N TYR A 386 -3.17 9.88 -18.88
CA TYR A 386 -2.43 8.81 -19.54
C TYR A 386 -3.07 8.34 -20.86
N VAL A 387 -4.40 8.25 -20.93
CA VAL A 387 -5.10 7.91 -22.18
C VAL A 387 -4.95 9.04 -23.20
N GLU A 388 -5.10 10.30 -22.79
CA GLU A 388 -4.93 11.48 -23.65
C GLU A 388 -3.50 11.58 -24.19
N ALA A 389 -2.47 11.34 -23.36
CA ALA A 389 -1.08 11.34 -23.80
C ALA A 389 -0.76 10.19 -24.78
N ALA A 390 -1.38 9.01 -24.61
CA ALA A 390 -1.20 7.88 -25.51
C ALA A 390 -1.91 8.08 -26.86
N LEU A 391 -3.11 8.66 -26.86
CA LEU A 391 -3.81 9.10 -28.08
C LEU A 391 -3.00 10.17 -28.82
N ALA A 392 -2.43 11.14 -28.11
CA ALA A 392 -1.54 12.16 -28.68
C ALA A 392 -0.23 11.59 -29.23
N ALA A 393 0.23 10.43 -28.70
CA ALA A 393 1.36 9.67 -29.22
C ALA A 393 0.99 8.74 -30.41
N GLY A 394 -0.28 8.71 -30.83
CA GLY A 394 -0.73 7.97 -32.02
C GLY A 394 -1.06 6.50 -31.79
N LEU A 395 -1.36 6.08 -30.56
CA LEU A 395 -1.92 4.75 -30.27
C LEU A 395 -3.46 4.79 -30.44
N ASP A 396 -4.08 3.69 -30.88
CA ASP A 396 -5.53 3.50 -30.69
C ASP A 396 -5.82 3.20 -29.21
N VAL A 397 -6.96 3.65 -28.69
CA VAL A 397 -7.37 3.39 -27.30
C VAL A 397 -7.44 1.89 -27.00
N ASP A 398 -7.95 1.09 -27.94
CA ASP A 398 -8.18 -0.35 -27.72
C ASP A 398 -6.89 -1.20 -27.86
N ASP A 399 -5.78 -0.63 -28.34
CA ASP A 399 -4.45 -1.27 -28.40
C ASP A 399 -3.77 -1.36 -27.02
N PHE A 400 -3.99 -0.37 -26.14
CA PHE A 400 -3.31 -0.29 -24.83
C PHE A 400 -4.25 -0.27 -23.62
N ALA A 401 -5.48 0.25 -23.76
CA ALA A 401 -6.43 0.31 -22.63
C ALA A 401 -6.70 -1.04 -21.96
N PRO A 402 -6.79 -2.19 -22.67
CA PRO A 402 -6.93 -3.51 -22.03
C PRO A 402 -5.76 -3.93 -21.11
N ARG A 403 -4.63 -3.19 -21.13
CA ARG A 403 -3.46 -3.39 -20.26
C ARG A 403 -3.28 -2.32 -19.18
N LEU A 404 -4.09 -1.28 -19.16
CA LEU A 404 -4.18 -0.39 -18.00
C LEU A 404 -4.68 -1.17 -16.77
N SER A 405 -4.08 -0.92 -15.62
CA SER A 405 -4.52 -1.42 -14.32
C SER A 405 -4.54 -0.28 -13.32
N PHE A 406 -5.17 -0.49 -12.17
CA PHE A 406 -5.31 0.50 -11.11
C PHE A 406 -4.81 -0.06 -9.77
N PHE A 407 -4.49 0.81 -8.82
CA PHE A 407 -4.05 0.42 -7.49
C PHE A 407 -4.63 1.35 -6.42
N PHE A 408 -5.47 0.80 -5.54
CA PHE A 408 -6.20 1.56 -4.53
C PHE A 408 -5.84 1.16 -3.10
N ASN A 409 -6.08 2.10 -2.19
CA ASN A 409 -6.07 1.90 -0.75
C ASN A 409 -7.31 1.13 -0.29
N VAL A 410 -7.25 0.59 0.93
CA VAL A 410 -8.42 0.08 1.64
C VAL A 410 -8.37 0.59 3.08
N HIS A 411 -9.12 1.66 3.34
CA HIS A 411 -9.12 2.38 4.62
C HIS A 411 -10.08 1.77 5.65
N ASN A 412 -10.14 2.33 6.86
CA ASN A 412 -10.92 1.77 7.98
C ASN A 412 -12.45 1.78 7.79
N ASN A 413 -13.01 2.59 6.88
CA ASN A 413 -14.47 2.72 6.73
C ASN A 413 -15.04 1.67 5.76
N PHE A 414 -15.15 0.43 6.23
CA PHE A 414 -15.58 -0.77 5.50
C PHE A 414 -16.65 -0.55 4.39
N ILE A 415 -17.75 0.12 4.72
CA ILE A 415 -18.88 0.34 3.78
C ILE A 415 -18.57 1.41 2.72
N GLU A 416 -17.82 2.46 3.08
CA GLU A 416 -17.34 3.49 2.14
C GLU A 416 -16.33 2.89 1.17
N GLU A 417 -15.40 2.06 1.64
CA GLU A 417 -14.40 1.43 0.78
C GLU A 417 -15.02 0.44 -0.22
N VAL A 418 -15.99 -0.39 0.19
CA VAL A 418 -16.77 -1.22 -0.75
C VAL A 418 -17.50 -0.34 -1.79
N ALA A 419 -18.18 0.71 -1.34
CA ALA A 419 -18.91 1.62 -2.22
C ALA A 419 -17.99 2.35 -3.21
N LYS A 420 -16.78 2.72 -2.77
CA LYS A 420 -15.69 3.37 -3.53
C LYS A 420 -15.25 2.50 -4.71
N PHE A 421 -14.98 1.21 -4.50
CA PHE A 421 -14.54 0.32 -5.59
C PHE A 421 -15.63 0.09 -6.65
N ARG A 422 -16.90 0.04 -6.23
CA ARG A 422 -18.06 -0.08 -7.13
C ARG A 422 -18.23 1.19 -7.98
N ALA A 423 -18.13 2.36 -7.35
CA ALA A 423 -18.16 3.66 -8.01
C ALA A 423 -17.02 3.84 -9.03
N ALA A 424 -15.79 3.50 -8.64
CA ALA A 424 -14.60 3.63 -9.49
C ALA A 424 -14.73 2.85 -10.81
N ARG A 425 -15.22 1.61 -10.76
CA ARG A 425 -15.51 0.81 -11.97
C ARG A 425 -16.56 1.49 -12.86
N ALA A 426 -17.67 1.91 -12.26
CA ALA A 426 -18.78 2.52 -12.98
C ALA A 426 -18.39 3.83 -13.69
N LEU A 427 -17.59 4.66 -13.03
CA LEU A 427 -17.02 5.88 -13.59
C LEU A 427 -16.06 5.60 -14.74
N TRP A 428 -15.06 4.74 -14.53
CA TRP A 428 -14.05 4.44 -15.55
C TRP A 428 -14.65 3.83 -16.82
N ALA A 429 -15.62 2.92 -16.67
CA ALA A 429 -16.31 2.33 -17.81
C ALA A 429 -16.98 3.39 -18.69
N ARG A 430 -17.66 4.36 -18.08
CA ARG A 430 -18.28 5.50 -18.76
C ARG A 430 -17.23 6.45 -19.35
N ILE A 431 -16.16 6.78 -18.62
CA ILE A 431 -15.05 7.60 -19.13
C ILE A 431 -14.47 6.99 -20.42
N MET A 432 -14.12 5.71 -20.40
CA MET A 432 -13.52 5.02 -21.56
C MET A 432 -14.45 4.92 -22.76
N ARG A 433 -15.75 4.67 -22.53
CA ARG A 433 -16.76 4.62 -23.59
C ARG A 433 -17.13 6.00 -24.14
N ASP A 434 -17.33 6.98 -23.27
CA ASP A 434 -17.99 8.26 -23.59
C ASP A 434 -17.02 9.41 -23.87
N ARG A 435 -15.86 9.47 -23.19
CA ARG A 435 -14.78 10.46 -23.46
C ARG A 435 -13.84 9.97 -24.56
N PHE A 436 -13.54 8.67 -24.58
CA PHE A 436 -12.50 8.08 -25.45
C PHE A 436 -13.02 7.12 -26.54
N GLY A 437 -14.33 6.83 -26.58
CA GLY A 437 -14.93 6.04 -27.66
C GLY A 437 -14.49 4.57 -27.73
N ALA A 438 -13.89 4.04 -26.66
CA ALA A 438 -13.32 2.69 -26.62
C ALA A 438 -14.38 1.61 -26.89
N ARG A 439 -14.11 0.71 -27.84
CA ARG A 439 -15.11 -0.24 -28.39
C ARG A 439 -14.94 -1.64 -27.82
N ASN A 440 -13.70 -2.02 -27.50
CA ASN A 440 -13.39 -3.27 -26.81
C ASN A 440 -13.86 -3.19 -25.35
N PRO A 441 -14.77 -4.07 -24.89
CA PRO A 441 -15.24 -4.03 -23.49
C PRO A 441 -14.11 -4.14 -22.46
N LYS A 442 -12.99 -4.79 -22.80
CA LYS A 442 -11.83 -4.91 -21.89
C LYS A 442 -11.19 -3.55 -21.60
N SER A 443 -11.15 -2.64 -22.57
CA SER A 443 -10.67 -1.25 -22.41
C SER A 443 -11.49 -0.46 -21.40
N GLN A 444 -12.77 -0.80 -21.26
CA GLN A 444 -13.71 -0.17 -20.34
C GLN A 444 -13.65 -0.79 -18.92
N THR A 445 -12.96 -1.90 -18.71
CA THR A 445 -12.84 -2.55 -17.39
C THR A 445 -11.79 -1.88 -16.51
N LEU A 446 -12.17 -1.47 -15.30
CA LEU A 446 -11.22 -1.10 -14.25
C LEU A 446 -10.80 -2.36 -13.48
N ARG A 447 -9.62 -2.90 -13.81
CA ARG A 447 -8.96 -4.00 -13.09
C ARG A 447 -7.99 -3.43 -12.06
N PHE A 448 -8.11 -3.80 -10.79
CA PHE A 448 -7.32 -3.17 -9.72
C PHE A 448 -6.61 -4.13 -8.75
N HIS A 449 -5.46 -3.66 -8.28
CA HIS A 449 -4.82 -4.09 -7.04
C HIS A 449 -5.39 -3.30 -5.86
N SER A 450 -5.37 -3.91 -4.68
CA SER A 450 -5.71 -3.27 -3.41
C SER A 450 -4.59 -3.51 -2.39
N GLN A 451 -4.30 -2.49 -1.57
CA GLN A 451 -3.48 -2.65 -0.38
C GLN A 451 -4.19 -2.03 0.83
N THR A 452 -4.25 -2.77 1.93
CA THR A 452 -4.75 -2.32 3.23
C THR A 452 -3.97 -1.09 3.72
N SER A 453 -4.63 -0.11 4.33
CA SER A 453 -4.00 1.19 4.63
C SER A 453 -2.91 1.12 5.70
N GLY A 454 -1.68 1.50 5.35
CA GLY A 454 -0.54 1.57 6.27
C GLY A 454 -0.70 2.67 7.32
N VAL A 455 -1.12 3.88 6.92
CA VAL A 455 -1.35 5.03 7.81
C VAL A 455 -2.43 4.77 8.89
N THR A 456 -3.28 3.76 8.71
CA THR A 456 -4.23 3.32 9.75
C THR A 456 -3.63 2.40 10.81
N LEU A 457 -2.48 1.80 10.55
CA LEU A 457 -1.83 0.85 11.46
C LEU A 457 -0.98 1.61 12.49
N GLN A 458 -0.93 1.09 13.71
CA GLN A 458 -0.38 1.80 14.86
C GLN A 458 0.83 1.07 15.42
N ALA A 459 1.84 1.83 15.86
CA ALA A 459 2.99 1.30 16.58
C ALA A 459 2.58 0.77 17.97
N GLN A 460 1.55 1.38 18.56
CA GLN A 460 0.94 1.00 19.83
C GLN A 460 0.01 -0.20 19.63
N GLN A 461 0.14 -1.20 20.51
CA GLN A 461 -0.62 -2.45 20.52
C GLN A 461 -0.66 -3.12 19.13
N PRO A 462 0.51 -3.43 18.52
CA PRO A 462 0.60 -3.75 17.10
C PRO A 462 -0.25 -4.96 16.68
N LEU A 463 -0.53 -5.92 17.56
CA LEU A 463 -1.43 -7.04 17.26
C LEU A 463 -2.88 -6.60 16.94
N VAL A 464 -3.31 -5.42 17.37
CA VAL A 464 -4.61 -4.82 16.96
C VAL A 464 -4.63 -4.50 15.45
N ASN A 465 -3.46 -4.32 14.82
CA ASN A 465 -3.34 -4.15 13.37
C ASN A 465 -3.83 -5.38 12.60
N VAL A 466 -3.73 -6.60 13.16
CA VAL A 466 -4.29 -7.82 12.54
C VAL A 466 -5.80 -7.67 12.34
N ILE A 467 -6.51 -7.07 13.31
CA ILE A 467 -7.96 -6.83 13.24
C ILE A 467 -8.27 -5.74 12.20
N ARG A 468 -7.49 -4.65 12.18
CA ARG A 468 -7.59 -3.57 11.18
C ARG A 468 -7.45 -4.12 9.76
N VAL A 469 -6.34 -4.80 9.49
CA VAL A 469 -6.01 -5.44 8.21
C VAL A 469 -7.06 -6.48 7.81
N THR A 470 -7.62 -7.24 8.74
CA THR A 470 -8.69 -8.23 8.43
C THR A 470 -9.96 -7.56 7.92
N LEU A 471 -10.41 -6.46 8.56
CA LEU A 471 -11.58 -5.72 8.11
C LEU A 471 -11.34 -5.02 6.76
N GLN A 472 -10.16 -4.44 6.57
CA GLN A 472 -9.76 -3.79 5.32
C GLN A 472 -9.63 -4.82 4.17
N ALA A 473 -8.98 -5.96 4.39
CA ALA A 473 -8.89 -7.05 3.43
C ALA A 473 -10.28 -7.54 3.00
N LEU A 474 -11.20 -7.71 3.97
CA LEU A 474 -12.57 -8.09 3.67
C LEU A 474 -13.32 -7.02 2.85
N ALA A 475 -13.12 -5.73 3.12
CA ALA A 475 -13.68 -4.64 2.30
C ALA A 475 -13.14 -4.65 0.86
N ALA A 476 -11.87 -4.99 0.66
CA ALA A 476 -11.26 -5.14 -0.67
C ALA A 476 -11.88 -6.29 -1.47
N VAL A 477 -12.12 -7.42 -0.79
CA VAL A 477 -12.74 -8.62 -1.36
C VAL A 477 -14.22 -8.35 -1.68
N LEU A 478 -15.03 -7.87 -0.74
CA LEU A 478 -16.43 -7.52 -1.02
C LEU A 478 -16.56 -6.39 -2.06
N GLY A 479 -15.54 -5.53 -2.15
CA GLY A 479 -15.40 -4.51 -3.19
C GLY A 479 -15.03 -5.04 -4.58
N GLY A 480 -14.57 -6.29 -4.71
CA GLY A 480 -14.28 -6.93 -6.00
C GLY A 480 -12.88 -6.68 -6.57
N THR A 481 -11.83 -6.61 -5.74
CA THR A 481 -10.42 -6.48 -6.17
C THR A 481 -9.89 -7.69 -6.95
N GLN A 482 -8.92 -7.50 -7.87
CA GLN A 482 -8.30 -8.58 -8.64
C GLN A 482 -7.03 -9.12 -7.97
N SER A 483 -6.38 -8.34 -7.11
CA SER A 483 -5.23 -8.80 -6.32
C SER A 483 -5.07 -7.97 -5.05
N LEU A 484 -4.62 -8.57 -3.97
CA LEU A 484 -4.60 -7.94 -2.65
C LEU A 484 -3.23 -8.11 -1.97
N HIS A 485 -2.69 -7.01 -1.47
CA HIS A 485 -1.68 -7.01 -0.42
C HIS A 485 -2.34 -6.70 0.92
N THR A 486 -1.95 -7.47 1.93
CA THR A 486 -2.24 -7.22 3.33
C THR A 486 -0.96 -6.81 4.03
N ASN A 487 -0.98 -5.63 4.64
CA ASN A 487 0.10 -5.09 5.45
C ASN A 487 0.30 -5.97 6.69
N SER A 488 1.49 -5.90 7.27
CA SER A 488 1.85 -6.74 8.41
C SER A 488 1.56 -6.02 9.73
N TYR A 489 1.51 -6.73 10.87
CA TYR A 489 1.16 -6.08 12.14
C TYR A 489 2.25 -5.14 12.66
N ASP A 490 3.48 -5.29 12.16
CA ASP A 490 4.70 -4.54 12.46
C ASP A 490 4.93 -3.31 11.55
N GLU A 491 4.01 -3.02 10.62
CA GLU A 491 4.08 -1.94 9.61
C GLU A 491 4.57 -0.57 10.15
N ALA A 492 4.01 -0.13 11.28
CA ALA A 492 4.30 1.18 11.87
C ALA A 492 5.63 1.24 12.65
N LEU A 493 6.41 0.15 12.63
CA LEU A 493 7.69 0.00 13.34
C LEU A 493 8.85 -0.38 12.41
N GLY A 494 8.58 -1.08 11.30
CA GLY A 494 9.62 -1.44 10.33
C GLY A 494 9.13 -2.39 9.24
N LEU A 495 10.08 -2.97 8.51
CA LEU A 495 9.81 -3.96 7.46
C LEU A 495 9.32 -5.30 8.04
N PRO A 496 8.49 -6.06 7.30
CA PRO A 496 7.77 -7.19 7.86
C PRO A 496 8.66 -8.39 8.16
N THR A 497 8.60 -8.83 9.42
CA THR A 497 9.16 -10.09 9.90
C THR A 497 8.49 -11.30 9.20
N GLU A 498 9.12 -12.48 9.23
CA GLU A 498 8.56 -13.68 8.58
C GLU A 498 7.24 -14.13 9.21
N GLN A 499 7.13 -13.96 10.52
CA GLN A 499 5.90 -14.21 11.27
C GLN A 499 4.78 -13.23 10.89
N ALA A 500 5.08 -11.93 10.78
CA ALA A 500 4.08 -10.93 10.43
C ALA A 500 3.63 -11.02 8.97
N ALA A 501 4.57 -11.22 8.03
CA ALA A 501 4.26 -11.48 6.63
C ALA A 501 3.43 -12.77 6.43
N GLN A 502 3.71 -13.82 7.23
CA GLN A 502 2.92 -15.05 7.23
C GLN A 502 1.51 -14.80 7.77
N ILE A 503 1.35 -14.09 8.90
CA ILE A 503 0.03 -13.75 9.46
C ILE A 503 -0.79 -12.93 8.46
N ALA A 504 -0.19 -11.93 7.81
CA ALA A 504 -0.85 -11.15 6.77
C ALA A 504 -1.32 -12.01 5.58
N LEU A 505 -0.52 -13.00 5.15
CA LEU A 505 -0.93 -13.95 4.10
C LEU A 505 -2.07 -14.87 4.58
N ARG A 506 -2.01 -15.34 5.84
CA ARG A 506 -3.08 -16.14 6.46
C ARG A 506 -4.40 -15.37 6.55
N THR A 507 -4.39 -14.07 6.82
CA THR A 507 -5.60 -13.22 6.77
C THR A 507 -6.31 -13.33 5.42
N GLN A 508 -5.58 -13.28 4.30
CA GLN A 508 -6.20 -13.45 2.98
C GLN A 508 -6.70 -14.88 2.75
N GLN A 509 -5.97 -15.89 3.22
CA GLN A 509 -6.33 -17.30 3.07
C GLN A 509 -7.60 -17.66 3.87
N VAL A 510 -7.74 -17.16 5.11
CA VAL A 510 -8.97 -17.32 5.92
C VAL A 510 -10.17 -16.66 5.23
N ILE A 511 -10.02 -15.43 4.72
CA ILE A 511 -11.12 -14.76 3.99
C ILE A 511 -11.48 -15.55 2.73
N GLY A 512 -10.50 -16.01 1.96
CA GLY A 512 -10.70 -16.70 0.68
C GLY A 512 -11.14 -18.16 0.76
N HIS A 513 -10.93 -18.85 1.89
CA HIS A 513 -11.19 -20.29 2.03
C HIS A 513 -12.12 -20.68 3.18
N GLU A 514 -12.29 -19.85 4.21
CA GLU A 514 -13.08 -20.19 5.41
C GLU A 514 -14.32 -19.30 5.58
N SER A 515 -14.27 -18.03 5.14
CA SER A 515 -15.36 -17.07 5.42
C SER A 515 -16.58 -17.14 4.48
N GLY A 516 -16.54 -17.96 3.43
CA GLY A 516 -17.63 -18.14 2.46
C GLY A 516 -17.92 -16.94 1.54
N VAL A 517 -17.26 -15.79 1.72
CA VAL A 517 -17.58 -14.57 0.93
C VAL A 517 -17.20 -14.68 -0.54
N ALA A 518 -16.28 -15.57 -0.89
CA ALA A 518 -15.87 -15.85 -2.27
C ALA A 518 -16.93 -16.61 -3.10
N ASP A 519 -17.90 -17.25 -2.44
CA ASP A 519 -18.97 -18.01 -3.10
C ASP A 519 -20.05 -17.11 -3.73
N PHE A 520 -20.04 -15.82 -3.40
CA PHE A 520 -20.99 -14.80 -3.84
C PHE A 520 -20.32 -13.72 -4.70
N ILE A 521 -21.10 -13.08 -5.57
CA ILE A 521 -20.62 -11.98 -6.44
C ILE A 521 -21.35 -10.70 -6.07
N ASP A 522 -20.58 -9.65 -5.72
CA ASP A 522 -21.08 -8.39 -5.15
C ASP A 522 -22.22 -8.61 -4.13
N PRO A 523 -21.98 -9.37 -3.03
CA PRO A 523 -23.02 -9.75 -2.06
C PRO A 523 -23.62 -8.57 -1.28
N LEU A 524 -23.00 -7.39 -1.40
CA LEU A 524 -23.52 -6.13 -0.85
C LEU A 524 -24.29 -5.29 -1.90
N GLY A 525 -24.35 -5.74 -3.16
CA GLY A 525 -25.19 -5.15 -4.18
C GLY A 525 -26.68 -5.30 -3.86
N GLY A 526 -27.45 -4.24 -4.10
CA GLY A 526 -28.84 -4.09 -3.67
C GLY A 526 -29.03 -3.64 -2.21
N ALA A 527 -27.97 -3.61 -1.38
CA ALA A 527 -28.07 -3.06 -0.03
C ALA A 527 -28.17 -1.52 -0.12
N TRP A 528 -29.31 -0.95 0.30
CA TRP A 528 -29.65 0.46 0.03
C TRP A 528 -28.58 1.47 0.49
N ALA A 529 -27.91 1.20 1.61
CA ALA A 529 -26.81 2.03 2.11
C ALA A 529 -25.56 2.01 1.19
N VAL A 530 -25.25 0.86 0.59
CA VAL A 530 -24.09 0.68 -0.32
C VAL A 530 -24.41 1.31 -1.68
N GLU A 531 -25.61 1.08 -2.22
CA GLU A 531 -26.01 1.67 -3.51
C GLU A 531 -26.15 3.20 -3.43
N ALA A 532 -26.72 3.73 -2.35
CA ALA A 532 -26.79 5.18 -2.11
C ALA A 532 -25.38 5.80 -1.95
N LEU A 533 -24.47 5.12 -1.24
CA LEU A 533 -23.11 5.62 -1.03
C LEU A 533 -22.25 5.50 -2.30
N THR A 534 -22.41 4.43 -3.10
CA THR A 534 -21.81 4.31 -4.43
C THR A 534 -22.27 5.48 -5.31
N ALA A 535 -23.57 5.77 -5.37
CA ALA A 535 -24.09 6.87 -6.18
C ALA A 535 -23.60 8.26 -5.74
N GLU A 536 -23.50 8.54 -4.43
CA GLU A 536 -22.98 9.81 -3.92
C GLU A 536 -21.46 9.96 -4.13
N ILE A 537 -20.70 8.86 -4.05
CA ILE A 537 -19.28 8.86 -4.43
C ILE A 537 -19.14 9.11 -5.94
N GLU A 538 -19.93 8.44 -6.78
CA GLU A 538 -19.93 8.70 -8.24
C GLU A 538 -20.23 10.17 -8.57
N ARG A 539 -21.20 10.77 -7.86
CA ARG A 539 -21.56 12.19 -8.00
C ARG A 539 -20.41 13.12 -7.61
N ARG A 540 -19.83 12.96 -6.41
CA ARG A 540 -18.74 13.84 -5.93
C ARG A 540 -17.44 13.68 -6.74
N VAL A 541 -17.15 12.47 -7.22
CA VAL A 541 -16.00 12.26 -8.11
C VAL A 541 -16.20 13.00 -9.44
N ALA A 542 -17.41 12.97 -10.01
CA ALA A 542 -17.70 13.72 -11.24
C ALA A 542 -17.53 15.25 -11.06
N GLU A 543 -17.85 15.79 -9.87
CA GLU A 543 -17.60 17.21 -9.53
C GLU A 543 -16.09 17.53 -9.52
N TYR A 544 -15.25 16.69 -8.91
CA TYR A 544 -13.79 16.87 -8.94
C TYR A 544 -13.22 16.69 -10.36
N LEU A 545 -13.69 15.73 -11.14
CA LEU A 545 -13.21 15.51 -12.51
C LEU A 545 -13.53 16.71 -13.41
N ALA A 546 -14.76 17.23 -13.35
CA ALA A 546 -15.14 18.46 -14.05
C ALA A 546 -14.26 19.65 -13.62
N ARG A 547 -13.96 19.78 -12.32
CA ARG A 547 -13.07 20.82 -11.81
C ARG A 547 -11.61 20.67 -12.25
N ILE A 548 -11.14 19.45 -12.51
CA ILE A 548 -9.80 19.19 -13.06
C ILE A 548 -9.76 19.50 -14.56
N ASP A 549 -10.83 19.18 -15.31
CA ASP A 549 -10.97 19.60 -16.71
C ASP A 549 -11.01 21.14 -16.84
N GLU A 550 -11.72 21.86 -15.96
CA GLU A 550 -11.70 23.33 -15.86
C GLU A 550 -10.29 23.91 -15.62
N LEU A 551 -9.41 23.17 -14.94
CA LEU A 551 -8.01 23.57 -14.69
C LEU A 551 -7.08 23.28 -15.88
N GLY A 552 -7.57 22.63 -16.94
CA GLY A 552 -6.76 22.20 -18.08
C GLY A 552 -6.19 20.77 -17.95
N GLY A 553 -6.88 19.89 -17.21
CA GLY A 553 -6.51 18.49 -17.04
C GLY A 553 -5.50 18.25 -15.91
N MET A 554 -5.26 16.97 -15.60
CA MET A 554 -4.60 16.58 -14.35
C MET A 554 -3.13 17.04 -14.25
N VAL A 555 -2.38 17.01 -15.35
CA VAL A 555 -1.01 17.54 -15.40
C VAL A 555 -0.99 19.02 -14.98
N ARG A 556 -1.93 19.82 -15.49
CA ARG A 556 -2.02 21.24 -15.14
C ARG A 556 -2.53 21.47 -13.72
N ALA A 557 -3.44 20.62 -13.23
CA ALA A 557 -3.89 20.63 -11.84
C ALA A 557 -2.73 20.37 -10.86
N ILE A 558 -1.82 19.44 -11.19
CA ILE A 558 -0.58 19.16 -10.44
C ILE A 558 0.36 20.36 -10.48
N GLU A 559 0.60 20.99 -11.64
CA GLU A 559 1.46 22.17 -11.77
C GLU A 559 0.98 23.37 -10.91
N VAL A 560 -0.34 23.55 -10.77
CA VAL A 560 -0.90 24.60 -9.90
C VAL A 560 -1.09 24.14 -8.45
N GLY A 561 -0.63 22.94 -8.09
CA GLY A 561 -0.67 22.39 -6.72
C GLY A 561 -2.07 22.06 -6.20
N PHE A 562 -3.05 21.81 -7.06
CA PHE A 562 -4.45 21.59 -6.64
C PHE A 562 -4.63 20.28 -5.86
N PRO A 563 -4.27 19.09 -6.38
CA PRO A 563 -4.41 17.83 -5.63
C PRO A 563 -3.67 17.85 -4.28
N GLN A 564 -2.47 18.43 -4.24
CA GLN A 564 -1.65 18.50 -3.03
C GLN A 564 -2.37 19.27 -1.90
N ARG A 565 -2.88 20.48 -2.18
CA ARG A 565 -3.64 21.27 -1.19
C ARG A 565 -4.95 20.62 -0.76
N GLU A 566 -5.59 19.87 -1.65
CA GLU A 566 -6.80 19.10 -1.35
C GLU A 566 -6.52 17.96 -0.36
N ILE A 567 -5.37 17.30 -0.50
CA ILE A 567 -4.88 16.23 0.37
C ILE A 567 -4.39 16.79 1.72
N GLU A 568 -3.53 17.80 1.70
CA GLU A 568 -2.98 18.46 2.90
C GLU A 568 -4.10 18.95 3.83
N ARG A 569 -5.16 19.53 3.26
CA ARG A 569 -6.34 19.96 4.03
C ARG A 569 -7.02 18.78 4.73
N ARG A 570 -7.25 17.67 4.03
CA ARG A 570 -7.87 16.46 4.61
C ARG A 570 -6.99 15.79 5.66
N ALA A 571 -5.68 15.72 5.43
CA ALA A 571 -4.71 15.22 6.41
C ALA A 571 -4.77 16.04 7.72
N TYR A 572 -4.81 17.38 7.62
CA TYR A 572 -4.92 18.27 8.77
C TYR A 572 -6.28 18.18 9.48
N GLU A 573 -7.39 18.09 8.73
CA GLU A 573 -8.73 17.84 9.27
C GLU A 573 -8.79 16.50 10.03
N HIS A 574 -8.20 15.44 9.48
CA HIS A 574 -8.11 14.13 10.12
C HIS A 574 -7.30 14.18 11.42
N GLN A 575 -6.09 14.73 11.37
CA GLN A 575 -5.20 14.80 12.53
C GLN A 575 -5.85 15.55 13.69
N ARG A 576 -6.47 16.72 13.41
CA ARG A 576 -7.22 17.47 14.42
C ARG A 576 -8.40 16.69 15.01
N ALA A 577 -9.11 15.89 14.21
CA ALA A 577 -10.20 15.06 14.71
C ALA A 577 -9.69 13.90 15.61
N VAL A 578 -8.48 13.39 15.39
CA VAL A 578 -7.82 12.41 16.25
C VAL A 578 -7.35 13.05 17.56
N GLU A 579 -6.73 14.22 17.51
CA GLU A 579 -6.29 14.97 18.70
C GLU A 579 -7.46 15.38 19.59
N ALA A 580 -8.56 15.88 19.00
CA ALA A 580 -9.80 16.22 19.69
C ALA A 580 -10.61 14.98 20.17
N ARG A 581 -10.16 13.75 19.85
CA ARG A 581 -10.84 12.46 20.11
C ARG A 581 -12.24 12.35 19.49
N GLU A 582 -12.55 13.19 18.50
CA GLU A 582 -13.74 13.06 17.66
C GLU A 582 -13.64 11.81 16.76
N ARG A 583 -12.42 11.46 16.35
CA ARG A 583 -12.02 10.19 15.75
C ARG A 583 -11.22 9.40 16.78
N ILE A 584 -11.68 8.18 17.10
CA ILE A 584 -11.03 7.31 18.09
C ILE A 584 -10.06 6.36 17.39
N VAL A 585 -8.81 6.34 17.87
CA VAL A 585 -7.76 5.40 17.45
C VAL A 585 -7.45 4.51 18.64
N VAL A 586 -7.96 3.28 18.59
CA VAL A 586 -7.83 2.27 19.65
C VAL A 586 -6.36 1.96 19.93
N GLY A 587 -5.98 2.06 21.20
CA GLY A 587 -4.60 1.88 21.66
C GLY A 587 -3.77 3.17 21.70
N VAL A 588 -4.24 4.26 21.08
CA VAL A 588 -3.49 5.53 20.97
C VAL A 588 -4.18 6.65 21.75
N ASN A 589 -5.32 7.17 21.26
CA ASN A 589 -6.01 8.28 21.94
C ASN A 589 -7.11 7.81 22.92
N GLN A 590 -7.43 6.51 22.90
CA GLN A 590 -8.37 5.83 23.80
C GLN A 590 -7.98 4.35 23.90
N PHE A 591 -8.14 3.75 25.09
CA PHE A 591 -7.71 2.37 25.38
C PHE A 591 -6.19 2.13 25.23
N ALA A 592 -5.37 3.17 25.38
CA ALA A 592 -3.93 3.05 25.51
C ALA A 592 -3.54 2.30 26.79
N LEU A 593 -2.38 1.64 26.77
CA LEU A 593 -1.75 1.01 27.92
C LEU A 593 -0.68 1.93 28.51
N ALA A 594 -0.24 1.65 29.74
CA ALA A 594 0.88 2.36 30.36
C ALA A 594 2.24 1.77 29.92
N ASP A 595 2.29 0.44 29.81
CA ASP A 595 3.43 -0.35 29.37
C ASP A 595 2.98 -1.27 28.23
N GLU A 596 3.83 -1.48 27.22
CA GLU A 596 3.53 -2.33 26.07
C GLU A 596 4.62 -3.38 25.82
N PRO A 597 4.25 -4.62 25.40
CA PRO A 597 5.23 -5.65 25.10
C PRO A 597 5.96 -5.34 23.79
N ALA A 598 7.29 -5.34 23.82
CA ALA A 598 8.10 -5.22 22.62
C ALA A 598 7.87 -6.41 21.68
N ILE A 599 7.80 -6.13 20.37
CA ILE A 599 7.78 -7.15 19.32
C ILE A 599 9.10 -7.16 18.53
N PRO A 600 9.48 -8.28 17.89
CA PRO A 600 10.60 -8.28 16.95
C PRO A 600 10.32 -7.35 15.76
N ILE A 601 11.34 -6.58 15.35
CA ILE A 601 11.32 -5.67 14.20
C ILE A 601 12.46 -6.09 13.27
N ALA A 602 12.25 -6.10 11.96
CA ALA A 602 13.32 -6.39 11.01
C ALA A 602 14.30 -5.21 10.87
N THR A 603 15.60 -5.48 10.98
CA THR A 603 16.68 -4.51 10.80
C THR A 603 17.55 -4.89 9.60
N VAL A 604 17.89 -3.91 8.75
CA VAL A 604 18.82 -4.10 7.62
C VAL A 604 20.26 -3.94 8.12
N ASP A 605 21.15 -4.85 7.75
CA ASP A 605 22.57 -4.80 8.12
C ASP A 605 23.32 -3.74 7.29
N PRO A 606 24.01 -2.75 7.90
CA PRO A 606 24.82 -1.76 7.20
C PRO A 606 25.95 -2.34 6.33
N ALA A 607 26.37 -3.59 6.55
CA ALA A 607 27.36 -4.25 5.69
C ALA A 607 26.87 -4.43 4.24
N LEU A 608 25.55 -4.56 4.03
CA LEU A 608 24.95 -4.84 2.72
C LEU A 608 25.15 -3.69 1.73
N GLU A 609 25.14 -2.43 2.19
CA GLU A 609 25.50 -1.26 1.38
C GLU A 609 26.93 -1.40 0.84
N ALA A 610 27.87 -1.75 1.71
CA ALA A 610 29.28 -1.88 1.35
C ALA A 610 29.55 -3.04 0.38
N ASP A 611 28.79 -4.15 0.47
CA ASP A 611 28.85 -5.23 -0.51
C ASP A 611 28.21 -4.86 -1.85
N GLN A 612 27.09 -4.14 -1.84
CA GLN A 612 26.45 -3.70 -3.08
C GLN A 612 27.33 -2.72 -3.86
N VAL A 613 27.94 -1.75 -3.16
CA VAL A 613 28.97 -0.83 -3.70
C VAL A 613 30.13 -1.61 -4.32
N ARG A 614 30.67 -2.63 -3.64
CA ARG A 614 31.72 -3.51 -4.21
C ARG A 614 31.26 -4.22 -5.48
N ARG A 615 30.01 -4.72 -5.51
CA ARG A 615 29.46 -5.47 -6.65
C ARG A 615 29.31 -4.59 -7.89
N VAL A 616 28.70 -3.40 -7.78
CA VAL A 616 28.53 -2.51 -8.94
C VAL A 616 29.88 -2.02 -9.48
N GLN A 617 30.84 -1.70 -8.60
CA GLN A 617 32.19 -1.29 -9.02
C GLN A 617 32.95 -2.43 -9.72
N ALA A 618 32.90 -3.65 -9.17
CA ALA A 618 33.50 -4.83 -9.79
C ALA A 618 32.82 -5.21 -11.12
N MET A 619 31.54 -4.87 -11.31
CA MET A 619 30.82 -5.03 -12.58
C MET A 619 31.29 -4.00 -13.61
N ARG A 620 31.27 -2.70 -13.27
CA ARG A 620 31.75 -1.63 -14.16
C ARG A 620 33.22 -1.84 -14.60
N ALA A 621 34.05 -2.44 -13.75
CA ALA A 621 35.45 -2.76 -14.05
C ALA A 621 35.66 -3.93 -15.03
N ARG A 622 34.67 -4.82 -15.23
CA ARG A 622 34.80 -6.02 -16.11
C ARG A 622 33.94 -6.00 -17.37
N ARG A 623 32.96 -5.11 -17.46
CA ARG A 623 32.08 -5.01 -18.63
C ARG A 623 32.82 -4.52 -19.88
N SER A 624 32.27 -4.82 -21.04
CA SER A 624 32.77 -4.36 -22.33
C SER A 624 32.50 -2.86 -22.50
N ALA A 625 33.53 -2.04 -22.25
CA ALA A 625 33.45 -0.57 -22.38
C ALA A 625 33.00 -0.11 -23.79
N ALA A 626 33.35 -0.86 -24.83
CA ALA A 626 32.98 -0.55 -26.21
C ALA A 626 31.50 -0.84 -26.52
N GLU A 627 30.90 -1.86 -25.90
CA GLU A 627 29.47 -2.15 -26.04
C GLU A 627 28.62 -1.23 -25.17
N HIS A 628 29.06 -1.01 -23.93
CA HIS A 628 28.47 -0.06 -22.99
C HIS A 628 28.34 1.34 -23.58
N ALA A 629 29.44 1.90 -24.11
CA ALA A 629 29.45 3.22 -24.73
C ALA A 629 28.49 3.30 -25.93
N ARG A 630 28.51 2.32 -26.85
CA ARG A 630 27.59 2.29 -28.01
C ARG A 630 26.12 2.25 -27.58
N ALA A 631 25.79 1.49 -26.54
CA ALA A 631 24.42 1.36 -26.07
C ALA A 631 23.91 2.64 -25.38
N LEU A 632 24.75 3.33 -24.60
CA LEU A 632 24.41 4.63 -24.04
C LEU A 632 24.30 5.73 -25.10
N THR A 633 25.16 5.74 -26.14
CA THR A 633 24.98 6.66 -27.28
C THR A 633 23.65 6.42 -28.01
N ALA A 634 23.27 5.17 -28.26
CA ALA A 634 21.99 4.85 -28.89
C ALA A 634 20.77 5.26 -28.04
N LEU A 635 20.90 5.27 -26.71
CA LEU A 635 19.89 5.82 -25.81
C LEU A 635 19.85 7.36 -25.84
N ASP A 636 21.02 8.01 -25.88
CA ASP A 636 21.15 9.47 -25.94
C ASP A 636 20.59 10.05 -27.25
N ASP A 637 20.90 9.42 -28.39
CA ASP A 637 20.32 9.73 -29.70
C ASP A 637 18.79 9.58 -29.70
N ALA A 638 18.28 8.49 -29.11
CA ALA A 638 16.85 8.24 -29.02
C ALA A 638 16.13 9.26 -28.10
N ALA A 639 16.77 9.64 -26.98
CA ALA A 639 16.28 10.65 -26.06
C ALA A 639 16.28 12.06 -26.67
N ALA A 640 17.30 12.40 -27.46
CA ALA A 640 17.36 13.65 -28.23
C ALA A 640 16.33 13.71 -29.37
N GLY A 641 16.06 12.58 -30.03
CA GLY A 641 15.03 12.45 -31.06
C GLY A 641 13.63 12.14 -30.50
N THR A 642 12.74 11.67 -31.39
CA THR A 642 11.36 11.26 -31.06
C THR A 642 11.18 9.74 -30.96
N ALA A 643 12.27 8.96 -31.02
CA ALA A 643 12.22 7.50 -31.01
C ALA A 643 11.66 6.93 -29.70
N ASN A 644 11.18 5.68 -29.74
CA ASN A 644 10.80 4.93 -28.55
C ASN A 644 12.04 4.59 -27.71
N LEU A 645 11.99 4.86 -26.41
CA LEU A 645 13.12 4.76 -25.50
C LEU A 645 13.34 3.34 -24.95
N VAL A 646 12.35 2.46 -24.99
CA VAL A 646 12.43 1.13 -24.37
C VAL A 646 13.41 0.20 -25.10
N PRO A 647 13.45 0.12 -26.45
CA PRO A 647 14.46 -0.68 -27.16
C PRO A 647 15.92 -0.30 -26.87
N PRO A 648 16.35 0.99 -26.88
CA PRO A 648 17.72 1.34 -26.51
C PRO A 648 18.00 1.17 -25.01
N ILE A 649 17.01 1.35 -24.12
CA ILE A 649 17.14 0.97 -22.69
C ILE A 649 17.42 -0.55 -22.57
N LEU A 650 16.71 -1.39 -23.31
CA LEU A 650 16.96 -2.84 -23.35
C LEU A 650 18.35 -3.19 -23.92
N GLY A 651 18.85 -2.42 -24.89
CA GLY A 651 20.23 -2.51 -25.35
C GLY A 651 21.25 -2.13 -24.25
N ALA A 652 21.00 -1.04 -23.52
CA ALA A 652 21.87 -0.55 -22.46
C ALA A 652 22.00 -1.53 -21.29
N VAL A 653 20.89 -2.08 -20.78
CA VAL A 653 20.93 -3.06 -19.66
C VAL A 653 21.65 -4.36 -20.05
N LYS A 654 21.50 -4.81 -21.31
CA LYS A 654 22.22 -5.98 -21.85
C LYS A 654 23.72 -5.70 -22.04
N ALA A 655 24.10 -4.46 -22.36
CA ALA A 655 25.48 -3.99 -22.38
C ALA A 655 26.05 -3.67 -20.98
N LEU A 656 25.34 -4.08 -19.90
CA LEU A 656 25.69 -3.83 -18.50
C LEU A 656 25.88 -2.34 -18.16
N ALA A 657 25.08 -1.46 -18.77
CA ALA A 657 24.84 -0.14 -18.20
C ALA A 657 23.98 -0.26 -16.94
N THR A 658 24.24 0.61 -15.96
CA THR A 658 23.54 0.60 -14.68
C THR A 658 22.24 1.43 -14.71
N VAL A 659 21.40 1.27 -13.68
CA VAL A 659 20.16 2.03 -13.50
C VAL A 659 20.45 3.54 -13.40
N GLY A 660 21.51 3.92 -12.69
CA GLY A 660 22.00 5.29 -12.60
C GLY A 660 22.50 5.83 -13.94
N GLU A 661 23.37 5.11 -14.65
CA GLU A 661 23.89 5.54 -15.96
C GLU A 661 22.79 5.74 -17.01
N ILE A 662 21.79 4.85 -17.02
CA ILE A 662 20.62 4.95 -17.89
C ILE A 662 19.73 6.15 -17.50
N ALA A 663 19.52 6.38 -16.20
CA ALA A 663 18.81 7.55 -15.71
C ALA A 663 19.56 8.85 -16.02
N ASP A 664 20.88 8.90 -15.93
CA ASP A 664 21.67 10.11 -16.14
C ASP A 664 21.70 10.56 -17.60
N VAL A 665 21.71 9.65 -18.58
CA VAL A 665 21.49 9.99 -20.01
C VAL A 665 20.14 10.72 -20.18
N MET A 666 19.08 10.22 -19.54
CA MET A 666 17.76 10.86 -19.59
C MET A 666 17.70 12.14 -18.75
N ARG A 667 18.43 12.24 -17.63
CA ARG A 667 18.55 13.44 -16.79
C ARG A 667 19.23 14.58 -17.54
N VAL A 668 20.23 14.28 -18.38
CA VAL A 668 20.86 15.26 -19.31
C VAL A 668 19.89 15.74 -20.39
N ARG A 669 19.01 14.87 -20.92
CA ARG A 669 18.12 15.20 -22.04
C ARG A 669 16.77 15.78 -21.65
N PHE A 670 16.22 15.41 -20.49
CA PHE A 670 14.92 15.87 -20.01
C PHE A 670 15.01 16.84 -18.82
N GLY A 671 16.19 16.97 -18.20
CA GLY A 671 16.38 17.67 -16.95
C GLY A 671 15.99 16.83 -15.72
N GLU A 672 16.20 17.40 -14.53
CA GLU A 672 15.70 16.88 -13.26
C GLU A 672 14.54 17.77 -12.76
N TYR A 673 13.49 17.16 -12.19
CA TYR A 673 12.38 17.88 -11.59
C TYR A 673 12.76 18.36 -10.18
N HIS A 674 12.38 19.60 -9.88
CA HIS A 674 12.49 20.17 -8.55
C HIS A 674 11.12 20.72 -8.14
N PRO A 675 10.52 20.25 -7.03
CA PRO A 675 9.24 20.77 -6.57
C PRO A 675 9.37 22.25 -6.19
N THR A 676 8.39 23.05 -6.60
CA THR A 676 8.26 24.44 -6.14
C THR A 676 7.89 24.46 -4.66
N ARG A 677 8.69 25.17 -3.86
CA ARG A 677 8.44 25.43 -2.43
C ARG A 677 7.45 26.56 -2.20
#